data_AF-A0A6L3NNH7-F1
#
_entry.id   AF-A0A6L3NNH7-F1
#
_cell.length_a   1.000
_cell.length_b   1.000
_cell.length_c   1.000
_cell.angle_alpha   90.00
_cell.angle_beta   90.00
_cell.angle_gamma   90.00
#
_symmetry.space_group_name_H-M   'P 1'
#
loop_
_entity.id
_entity.type
_entity.pdbx_description
1 polymer ?
#
loop_
_entity_poly.entity_id
_entity_poly.type
_entity_poly.pdbx_seq_one_letter_code
_entity_poly.pdbx_strand_id
1 'polypeptide(L)'
;MIEQENSTVGVNDESRLAAMKEENEILLLQLHQVQEELEHYYQQERAAKEGGASGTFGNPGPSASRTGDELHNALAENLRLRALVNAQRKVHRLETDNALNIKLGNLLIQGVDSPKTLFSVPGALGKIWRNYRRQSPPKVLGGKGFTKVIDAYGGGGFEAVEKLMARDSISPVTRANGYTTLGRHLMNSDRASAAEAARRAYALEPKSFRLKWLAFRLHEAGSLSEAEALLDILPSDTKFSDSEARQASQLRHEAKHARQREAQQVAGFTERRDEIEQQLISLARARDENAQLLAERTREVEALARINAQLTQEKSALVKHQETALQHSGARDQEIDALKQANARLEREKTELEARYENAARQVTDRTREVENLKQVEVRLGQERSELVEQHERNIERVGELCQDVTDLTEAKAQLEEELLASIAMHEEVIEQLIACSQEVESMKQAWAQLEQERVSALAQHDEISAQVVARTRQVEALERVAMQLKQEKVALEGQHEAMLRQSTEQARRVLELERMVKRLEQEIAELTTQHQAEIAAQVTERAQQVDALAQDRARLERENLALVEQYEDVVRHAIDRDREIELLTQVKATLEQQNSALADQLEGASAHAAERSRELDALKQANAVSERERQTLAAQYEEVVKQKAEHKREVELLVAAKKQLESEKSTLLNQHGESSRLVTEHIEQINALQQQLESQQENDAELKARQRMVQEEMIRAEAQLELIKDILLREPEL
;
A
#
# COMPACT_ATOMS: atom_id res chain seq x y z
N MET A 1 -4.49 -52.54 52.29
CA MET A 1 -3.42 -51.81 51.56
C MET A 1 -3.81 -51.55 50.12
N ILE A 2 -3.81 -52.54 49.20
CA ILE A 2 -4.11 -52.32 47.77
C ILE A 2 -5.41 -51.52 47.54
N GLU A 3 -6.48 -51.83 48.28
CA GLU A 3 -7.76 -51.10 48.19
C GLU A 3 -7.66 -49.63 48.63
N GLN A 4 -6.83 -49.32 49.64
CA GLN A 4 -6.63 -47.95 50.11
C GLN A 4 -5.81 -47.11 49.12
N GLU A 5 -4.80 -47.72 48.47
CA GLU A 5 -4.05 -47.06 47.41
C GLU A 5 -4.96 -46.73 46.22
N ASN A 6 -5.80 -47.68 45.77
CA ASN A 6 -6.79 -47.43 44.72
C ASN A 6 -7.79 -46.32 45.09
N SER A 7 -8.31 -46.28 46.32
CA SER A 7 -9.16 -45.15 46.76
C SER A 7 -8.43 -43.81 46.75
N THR A 8 -7.16 -43.75 47.16
CA THR A 8 -6.39 -42.49 47.11
C THR A 8 -6.06 -42.02 45.70
N VAL A 9 -5.89 -42.95 44.73
CA VAL A 9 -5.72 -42.59 43.32
C VAL A 9 -7.04 -42.07 42.74
N GLY A 10 -8.15 -42.79 42.94
CA GLY A 10 -9.46 -42.39 42.45
C GLY A 10 -9.89 -41.00 42.93
N VAL A 11 -9.77 -40.72 44.24
CA VAL A 11 -10.11 -39.40 44.81
C VAL A 11 -9.23 -38.28 44.25
N ASN A 12 -7.96 -38.56 43.93
CA ASN A 12 -7.05 -37.56 43.36
C ASN A 12 -7.36 -37.29 41.88
N ASP A 13 -7.71 -38.32 41.10
CA ASP A 13 -8.15 -38.14 39.72
C ASP A 13 -9.55 -37.50 39.63
N GLU A 14 -10.48 -37.80 40.54
CA GLU A 14 -11.74 -37.06 40.69
C GLU A 14 -11.51 -35.58 41.04
N SER A 15 -10.58 -35.30 41.96
CA SER A 15 -10.21 -33.92 42.33
C SER A 15 -9.62 -33.15 41.13
N ARG A 16 -8.81 -33.80 40.30
CA ARG A 16 -8.28 -33.21 39.06
C ARG A 16 -9.37 -33.04 38.00
N LEU A 17 -10.32 -33.97 37.89
CA LEU A 17 -11.47 -33.86 36.99
C LEU A 17 -12.42 -32.72 37.41
N ALA A 18 -12.57 -32.49 38.72
CA ALA A 18 -13.34 -31.37 39.26
C ALA A 18 -12.65 -30.03 38.96
N ALA A 19 -11.36 -29.88 39.29
CA ALA A 19 -10.60 -28.66 38.98
C ALA A 19 -10.55 -28.35 37.47
N MET A 20 -10.45 -29.38 36.62
CA MET A 20 -10.49 -29.22 35.16
C MET A 20 -11.90 -28.85 34.66
N LYS A 21 -12.98 -29.23 35.33
CA LYS A 21 -14.34 -28.75 35.02
C LYS A 21 -14.50 -27.28 35.41
N GLU A 22 -14.07 -26.92 36.61
CA GLU A 22 -14.09 -25.54 37.13
C GLU A 22 -13.28 -24.59 36.22
N GLU A 23 -12.10 -25.02 35.75
CA GLU A 23 -11.31 -24.29 34.74
C GLU A 23 -12.06 -24.15 33.40
N ASN A 24 -12.75 -25.20 32.92
CA ASN A 24 -13.57 -25.12 31.71
C ASN A 24 -14.81 -24.23 31.87
N GLU A 25 -15.45 -24.20 33.04
CA GLU A 25 -16.57 -23.30 33.34
C GLU A 25 -16.11 -21.83 33.37
N ILE A 26 -14.96 -21.54 33.98
CA ILE A 26 -14.33 -20.21 33.94
C ILE A 26 -13.98 -19.80 32.50
N LEU A 27 -13.42 -20.71 31.70
CA LEU A 27 -13.12 -20.46 30.28
C LEU A 27 -14.39 -20.23 29.44
N LEU A 28 -15.49 -20.93 29.72
CA LEU A 28 -16.79 -20.72 29.06
C LEU A 28 -17.38 -19.34 29.42
N LEU A 29 -17.30 -18.93 30.69
CA LEU A 29 -17.74 -17.59 31.12
C LEU A 29 -16.90 -16.48 30.48
N GLN A 30 -15.58 -16.66 30.40
CA GLN A 30 -14.69 -15.72 29.69
C GLN A 30 -14.98 -15.68 28.17
N LEU A 31 -15.29 -16.82 27.54
CA LEU A 31 -15.68 -16.86 26.14
C LEU A 31 -17.00 -16.11 25.91
N HIS A 32 -17.97 -16.26 26.82
CA HIS A 32 -19.26 -15.59 26.74
C HIS A 32 -19.11 -14.07 26.91
N GLN A 33 -18.35 -13.60 27.90
CA GLN A 33 -18.05 -12.18 28.06
C GLN A 33 -17.36 -11.59 26.81
N VAL A 34 -16.42 -12.32 26.20
CA VAL A 34 -15.78 -11.90 24.94
C VAL A 34 -16.79 -11.85 23.78
N GLN A 35 -17.80 -12.73 23.75
CA GLN A 35 -18.91 -12.61 22.79
C GLN A 35 -19.77 -11.37 23.05
N GLU A 36 -20.16 -11.10 24.30
CA GLU A 36 -20.94 -9.91 24.68
C GLU A 36 -20.19 -8.61 24.33
N GLU A 37 -18.89 -8.53 24.61
CA GLU A 37 -18.05 -7.39 24.22
C GLU A 37 -17.95 -7.23 22.70
N LEU A 38 -17.75 -8.33 21.95
CA LEU A 38 -17.74 -8.30 20.47
C LEU A 38 -19.09 -7.92 19.87
N GLU A 39 -20.20 -8.38 20.44
CA GLU A 39 -21.55 -7.99 20.02
C GLU A 39 -21.82 -6.52 20.32
N HIS A 40 -21.36 -6.00 21.46
CA HIS A 40 -21.43 -4.57 21.77
C HIS A 40 -20.60 -3.73 20.78
N TYR A 41 -19.36 -4.12 20.46
CA TYR A 41 -18.55 -3.41 19.45
C TYR A 41 -19.20 -3.46 18.06
N TYR A 42 -19.75 -4.61 17.64
CA TYR A 42 -20.45 -4.75 16.37
C TYR A 42 -21.71 -3.87 16.31
N GLN A 43 -22.50 -3.82 17.39
CA GLN A 43 -23.66 -2.93 17.51
C GLN A 43 -23.25 -1.45 17.50
N GLN A 44 -22.13 -1.10 18.14
CA GLN A 44 -21.62 0.28 18.18
C GLN A 44 -21.09 0.74 16.82
N GLU A 45 -20.32 -0.09 16.12
CA GLU A 45 -19.93 0.14 14.72
C GLU A 45 -21.15 0.31 13.82
N ARG A 46 -22.14 -0.57 13.96
CA ARG A 46 -23.37 -0.51 13.19
C ARG A 46 -24.14 0.78 13.44
N ALA A 47 -24.29 1.19 14.70
CA ALA A 47 -24.92 2.46 15.06
C ALA A 47 -24.16 3.69 14.51
N ALA A 48 -22.83 3.64 14.47
CA ALA A 48 -22.02 4.69 13.83
C ALA A 48 -22.22 4.72 12.30
N LYS A 49 -22.24 3.55 11.65
CA LYS A 49 -22.46 3.39 10.20
C LYS A 49 -23.88 3.78 9.77
N GLU A 50 -24.90 3.50 10.58
CA GLU A 50 -26.29 3.90 10.34
C GLU A 50 -26.54 5.38 10.71
N GLY A 51 -25.85 5.92 11.73
CA GLY A 51 -25.95 7.32 12.16
C GLY A 51 -25.25 8.35 11.26
N GLY A 52 -24.25 7.93 10.48
CA GLY A 52 -23.45 8.80 9.62
C GLY A 52 -24.20 9.46 8.43
N ALA A 53 -25.47 9.13 8.21
CA ALA A 53 -26.27 9.63 7.09
C ALA A 53 -26.81 11.08 7.28
N SER A 54 -26.64 11.69 8.45
CA SER A 54 -27.03 13.09 8.70
C SER A 54 -25.79 13.93 9.02
N GLY A 55 -25.45 14.86 8.13
CA GLY A 55 -24.14 15.50 8.12
C GLY A 55 -23.94 16.62 9.12
N THR A 56 -22.76 16.65 9.76
CA THR A 56 -22.03 17.87 10.10
C THR A 56 -20.54 17.52 10.16
N PHE A 57 -19.68 18.29 9.47
CA PHE A 57 -18.22 18.17 9.59
C PHE A 57 -17.76 18.77 10.93
N GLY A 58 -18.04 18.04 12.03
CA GLY A 58 -17.56 18.34 13.37
C GLY A 58 -16.18 17.71 13.60
N ASN A 59 -15.24 18.52 14.08
CA ASN A 59 -13.89 18.12 14.45
C ASN A 59 -13.88 16.83 15.32
N PRO A 60 -13.11 15.77 14.99
CA PRO A 60 -13.15 14.51 15.73
C PRO A 60 -12.81 14.72 17.21
N GLY A 61 -13.77 14.39 18.08
CA GLY A 61 -13.63 14.53 19.53
C GLY A 61 -12.64 13.51 20.13
N PRO A 62 -12.14 13.76 21.35
CA PRO A 62 -11.16 12.91 22.04
C PRO A 62 -11.69 11.51 22.43
N SER A 63 -12.92 11.16 22.04
CA SER A 63 -13.46 9.80 22.09
C SER A 63 -12.87 8.89 21.01
N ALA A 64 -12.64 9.39 19.79
CA ALA A 64 -12.20 8.56 18.66
C ALA A 64 -10.77 8.03 18.84
N SER A 65 -9.86 8.88 19.34
CA SER A 65 -8.51 8.46 19.74
C SER A 65 -8.54 7.44 20.87
N ARG A 66 -9.49 7.58 21.80
CA ARG A 66 -9.64 6.68 22.95
C ARG A 66 -10.15 5.30 22.55
N THR A 67 -11.15 5.21 21.67
CA THR A 67 -11.60 3.91 21.12
C THR A 67 -10.50 3.23 20.30
N GLY A 68 -9.69 4.00 19.58
CA GLY A 68 -8.47 3.50 18.94
C GLY A 68 -7.47 2.94 19.95
N ASP A 69 -7.10 3.69 20.98
CA ASP A 69 -6.18 3.24 22.04
C ASP A 69 -6.71 1.99 22.77
N GLU A 70 -8.01 1.90 23.04
CA GLU A 70 -8.64 0.73 23.67
C GLU A 70 -8.55 -0.51 22.76
N LEU A 71 -8.83 -0.38 21.44
CA LEU A 71 -8.66 -1.44 20.44
C LEU A 71 -7.19 -1.88 20.26
N HIS A 72 -6.24 -0.92 20.22
CA HIS A 72 -4.81 -1.22 20.16
C HIS A 72 -4.33 -2.03 21.37
N ASN A 73 -4.80 -1.69 22.58
CA ASN A 73 -4.45 -2.43 23.78
C ASN A 73 -5.09 -3.83 23.81
N ALA A 74 -6.34 -3.97 23.34
CA ALA A 74 -7.02 -5.26 23.21
C ALA A 74 -6.29 -6.20 22.22
N LEU A 75 -5.95 -5.70 21.01
CA LEU A 75 -5.15 -6.45 20.04
C LEU A 75 -3.79 -6.87 20.61
N ALA A 76 -3.09 -5.95 21.29
CA ALA A 76 -1.80 -6.25 21.90
C ALA A 76 -1.91 -7.31 23.01
N GLU A 77 -2.95 -7.29 23.86
CA GLU A 77 -3.14 -8.32 24.88
C GLU A 77 -3.58 -9.65 24.26
N ASN A 78 -4.36 -9.65 23.17
CA ASN A 78 -4.68 -10.85 22.41
C ASN A 78 -3.42 -11.54 21.85
N LEU A 79 -2.44 -10.78 21.34
CA LEU A 79 -1.13 -11.29 20.94
C LEU A 79 -0.36 -11.92 22.12
N ARG A 80 -0.36 -11.27 23.29
CA ARG A 80 0.28 -11.80 24.52
C ARG A 80 -0.38 -13.09 25.00
N LEU A 81 -1.72 -13.13 25.05
CA LEU A 81 -2.48 -14.32 25.45
C LEU A 81 -2.28 -15.49 24.47
N ARG A 82 -2.22 -15.24 23.16
CA ARG A 82 -1.82 -16.25 22.16
C ARG A 82 -0.41 -16.77 22.41
N ALA A 83 0.55 -15.89 22.71
CA ALA A 83 1.91 -16.30 23.03
C ALA A 83 1.98 -17.13 24.32
N LEU A 84 1.27 -16.71 25.37
CA LEU A 84 1.14 -17.39 26.66
C LEU A 84 0.56 -18.80 26.51
N VAL A 85 -0.61 -18.94 25.86
CA VAL A 85 -1.26 -20.24 25.64
C VAL A 85 -0.40 -21.15 24.77
N ASN A 86 0.28 -20.64 23.76
CA ASN A 86 1.20 -21.43 22.94
C ASN A 86 2.45 -21.87 23.73
N ALA A 87 3.00 -21.03 24.59
CA ALA A 87 4.12 -21.38 25.45
C ALA A 87 3.70 -22.39 26.55
N GLN A 88 2.53 -22.22 27.17
CA GLN A 88 1.94 -23.17 28.13
C GLN A 88 1.79 -24.55 27.49
N ARG A 89 1.22 -24.62 26.28
CA ARG A 89 1.08 -25.87 25.51
C ARG A 89 2.43 -26.51 25.18
N LYS A 90 3.48 -25.73 24.87
CA LYS A 90 4.84 -26.26 24.65
C LYS A 90 5.48 -26.78 25.95
N VAL A 91 5.42 -26.01 27.02
CA VAL A 91 5.93 -26.34 28.36
C VAL A 91 5.29 -27.62 28.87
N HIS A 92 3.95 -27.66 28.91
CA HIS A 92 3.20 -28.82 29.41
C HIS A 92 3.51 -30.09 28.62
N ARG A 93 3.53 -30.03 27.27
CA ARG A 93 3.91 -31.19 26.43
C ARG A 93 5.33 -31.67 26.73
N LEU A 94 6.30 -30.76 26.80
CA LEU A 94 7.67 -31.15 27.11
C LEU A 94 7.78 -31.76 28.51
N GLU A 95 7.04 -31.26 29.48
CA GLU A 95 6.99 -31.79 30.85
C GLU A 95 6.30 -33.16 30.92
N THR A 96 5.19 -33.38 30.20
CA THR A 96 4.55 -34.71 30.11
C THR A 96 5.43 -35.71 29.38
N ASP A 97 6.00 -35.36 28.22
CA ASP A 97 6.88 -36.24 27.45
C ASP A 97 8.16 -36.59 28.23
N ASN A 98 8.57 -35.70 29.14
CA ASN A 98 9.70 -35.92 30.02
C ASN A 98 9.37 -36.61 31.36
N ALA A 99 8.09 -36.72 31.72
CA ALA A 99 7.66 -37.28 32.99
C ALA A 99 8.02 -38.76 33.14
N LEU A 100 8.28 -39.19 34.38
CA LEU A 100 8.78 -40.54 34.65
C LEU A 100 7.73 -41.61 34.32
N ASN A 101 6.45 -41.36 34.62
CA ASN A 101 5.33 -42.25 34.30
C ASN A 101 5.20 -42.50 32.78
N ILE A 102 5.24 -41.46 31.95
CA ILE A 102 5.13 -41.57 30.49
C ILE A 102 6.36 -42.26 29.89
N LYS A 103 7.57 -41.94 30.38
CA LYS A 103 8.79 -42.66 29.97
C LYS A 103 8.78 -44.13 30.36
N LEU A 104 8.27 -44.48 31.54
CA LEU A 104 8.09 -45.87 31.96
C LEU A 104 7.03 -46.59 31.13
N GLY A 105 5.88 -45.94 30.88
CA GLY A 105 4.82 -46.47 30.01
C GLY A 105 5.32 -46.77 28.60
N ASN A 106 6.01 -45.83 27.97
CA ASN A 106 6.58 -46.00 26.63
C ASN A 106 7.61 -47.14 26.59
N LEU A 107 8.43 -47.32 27.64
CA LEU A 107 9.37 -48.45 27.76
C LEU A 107 8.69 -49.80 28.00
N LEU A 108 7.53 -49.82 28.65
CA LEU A 108 6.72 -51.02 28.83
C LEU A 108 6.01 -51.41 27.53
N ILE A 109 5.43 -50.45 26.80
CA ILE A 109 4.82 -50.66 25.47
C ILE A 109 5.87 -51.21 24.49
N GLN A 110 7.02 -50.53 24.36
CA GLN A 110 8.16 -51.03 23.57
C GLN A 110 8.71 -52.38 24.06
N GLY A 111 8.42 -52.78 25.30
CA GLY A 111 8.73 -54.09 25.86
C GLY A 111 7.75 -55.19 25.44
N VAL A 112 6.51 -54.86 25.08
CA VAL A 112 5.50 -55.78 24.55
C VAL A 112 5.70 -56.01 23.04
N ASP A 113 6.04 -54.95 22.29
CA ASP A 113 6.21 -54.99 20.83
C ASP A 113 7.40 -55.86 20.36
N SER A 114 8.29 -56.30 21.26
CA SER A 114 9.33 -57.28 20.92
C SER A 114 9.73 -58.17 22.09
N PRO A 115 9.79 -59.51 21.92
CA PRO A 115 10.27 -60.40 22.98
C PRO A 115 11.74 -60.15 23.36
N LYS A 116 12.53 -59.47 22.51
CA LYS A 116 13.92 -59.09 22.83
C LYS A 116 14.02 -57.85 23.73
N THR A 117 13.10 -56.90 23.63
CA THR A 117 13.09 -55.71 24.50
C THR A 117 12.54 -56.05 25.88
N LEU A 118 11.57 -56.97 25.98
CA LEU A 118 10.99 -57.45 27.24
C LEU A 118 12.05 -57.91 28.26
N PHE A 119 12.96 -58.81 27.86
CA PHE A 119 14.10 -59.23 28.70
C PHE A 119 15.09 -58.10 29.03
N SER A 120 15.08 -57.01 28.28
CA SER A 120 15.94 -55.85 28.52
C SER A 120 15.36 -54.84 29.52
N VAL A 121 14.04 -54.88 29.81
CA VAL A 121 13.36 -53.91 30.68
C VAL A 121 14.02 -53.75 32.05
N PRO A 122 14.37 -54.80 32.82
CA PRO A 122 15.06 -54.65 34.10
C PRO A 122 16.44 -53.99 33.95
N GLY A 123 17.15 -54.29 32.85
CA GLY A 123 18.42 -53.67 32.51
C GLY A 123 18.27 -52.21 32.07
N ALA A 124 17.17 -51.84 31.41
CA ALA A 124 16.84 -50.47 31.03
C ALA A 124 16.50 -49.61 32.26
N LEU A 125 15.67 -50.13 33.18
CA LEU A 125 15.38 -49.49 34.46
C LEU A 125 16.65 -49.29 35.30
N GLY A 126 17.50 -50.33 35.38
CA GLY A 126 18.81 -50.25 36.03
C GLY A 126 19.77 -49.25 35.37
N LYS A 127 19.73 -49.10 34.05
CA LYS A 127 20.47 -48.04 33.31
C LYS A 127 19.92 -46.65 33.63
N ILE A 128 18.61 -46.45 33.64
CA ILE A 128 17.97 -45.16 33.97
C ILE A 128 18.38 -44.72 35.38
N TRP A 129 18.21 -45.58 36.38
CA TRP A 129 18.61 -45.30 37.77
C TRP A 129 20.10 -44.98 37.89
N ARG A 130 20.97 -45.75 37.21
CA ARG A 130 22.41 -45.52 37.15
C ARG A 130 22.78 -44.22 36.42
N ASN A 131 21.99 -43.79 35.45
CA ASN A 131 22.18 -42.57 34.66
C ASN A 131 21.70 -41.30 35.38
N TYR A 132 20.70 -41.38 36.26
CA TYR A 132 20.40 -40.33 37.23
C TYR A 132 21.51 -40.17 38.28
N ARG A 133 22.22 -41.26 38.61
CA ARG A 133 23.31 -41.28 39.60
C ARG A 133 24.69 -40.85 39.05
N ARG A 134 24.87 -40.73 37.73
CA ARG A 134 26.13 -40.29 37.09
C ARG A 134 26.14 -38.78 36.82
N GLN A 135 26.67 -38.01 37.77
CA GLN A 135 26.78 -36.55 37.68
C GLN A 135 28.00 -36.05 36.88
N SER A 136 29.02 -36.88 36.65
CA SER A 136 30.23 -36.49 35.92
C SER A 136 30.09 -36.65 34.40
N PRO A 137 30.31 -35.59 33.59
CA PRO A 137 30.21 -35.69 32.13
C PRO A 137 31.35 -36.53 31.53
N PRO A 138 31.08 -37.33 30.48
CA PRO A 138 32.03 -38.28 29.93
C PRO A 138 33.17 -37.60 29.14
N LYS A 139 34.34 -38.25 29.08
CA LYS A 139 35.50 -37.82 28.27
C LYS A 139 35.20 -37.73 26.76
N VAL A 140 34.15 -38.41 26.29
CA VAL A 140 33.70 -38.37 24.89
C VAL A 140 33.08 -37.02 24.53
N LEU A 141 32.43 -36.31 25.47
CA LEU A 141 31.94 -34.94 25.27
C LEU A 141 32.99 -33.86 25.58
N GLY A 142 34.21 -34.21 26.00
CA GLY A 142 35.22 -33.24 26.45
C GLY A 142 35.24 -33.00 27.97
N GLY A 143 34.62 -33.89 28.77
CA GLY A 143 34.64 -33.78 30.23
C GLY A 143 33.88 -32.55 30.76
N LYS A 144 34.37 -31.95 31.85
CA LYS A 144 33.66 -30.89 32.59
C LYS A 144 33.35 -29.64 31.75
N GLY A 145 34.20 -29.30 30.78
CA GLY A 145 34.03 -28.12 29.91
C GLY A 145 33.22 -28.39 28.64
N PHE A 146 32.84 -29.65 28.37
CA PHE A 146 32.12 -30.06 27.15
C PHE A 146 32.79 -29.60 25.83
N THR A 147 34.13 -29.47 25.79
CA THR A 147 34.83 -28.85 24.64
C THR A 147 34.49 -29.50 23.31
N LYS A 148 34.41 -30.84 23.25
CA LYS A 148 34.07 -31.58 22.02
C LYS A 148 32.65 -31.31 21.49
N VAL A 149 31.75 -30.79 22.33
CA VAL A 149 30.43 -30.30 21.89
C VAL A 149 30.57 -28.97 21.15
N ILE A 150 31.46 -28.09 21.60
CA ILE A 150 31.78 -26.82 20.94
C ILE A 150 32.56 -27.11 19.64
N ASP A 151 33.56 -28.00 19.67
CA ASP A 151 34.33 -28.43 18.51
C ASP A 151 33.41 -29.05 17.42
N ALA A 152 32.48 -29.92 17.83
CA ALA A 152 31.50 -30.52 16.92
C ALA A 152 30.52 -29.50 16.33
N TYR A 153 30.11 -28.49 17.11
CA TYR A 153 29.29 -27.40 16.59
C TYR A 153 30.04 -26.57 15.53
N GLY A 154 31.31 -26.24 15.78
CA GLY A 154 32.15 -25.54 14.79
C GLY A 154 32.36 -26.33 13.50
N GLY A 155 32.38 -27.67 13.57
CA GLY A 155 32.56 -28.55 12.41
C GLY A 155 31.28 -28.97 11.66
N GLY A 156 30.09 -28.66 12.16
CA GLY A 156 28.84 -29.11 11.53
C GLY A 156 27.53 -28.76 12.26
N GLY A 157 27.52 -27.65 13.00
CA GLY A 157 26.35 -27.09 13.67
C GLY A 157 25.68 -28.05 14.67
N PHE A 158 24.39 -27.84 14.90
CA PHE A 158 23.62 -28.68 15.83
C PHE A 158 23.49 -30.14 15.39
N GLU A 159 23.52 -30.44 14.10
CA GLU A 159 23.40 -31.82 13.61
C GLU A 159 24.65 -32.65 13.97
N ALA A 160 25.85 -32.08 13.88
CA ALA A 160 27.08 -32.73 14.33
C ALA A 160 27.12 -32.91 15.86
N VAL A 161 26.61 -31.93 16.63
CA VAL A 161 26.43 -32.03 18.08
C VAL A 161 25.46 -33.15 18.44
N GLU A 162 24.33 -33.26 17.74
CA GLU A 162 23.31 -34.26 17.97
C GLU A 162 23.82 -35.67 17.63
N LYS A 163 24.54 -35.82 16.50
CA LYS A 163 25.28 -37.05 16.15
C LYS A 163 26.31 -37.43 17.21
N LEU A 164 27.05 -36.47 17.79
CA LEU A 164 27.98 -36.74 18.90
C LEU A 164 27.24 -37.19 20.16
N MET A 165 26.11 -36.54 20.50
CA MET A 165 25.32 -36.85 21.69
C MET A 165 24.47 -38.13 21.58
N ALA A 166 24.27 -38.67 20.37
CA ALA A 166 23.53 -39.90 20.12
C ALA A 166 24.42 -41.16 20.03
N ARG A 167 25.72 -41.02 19.73
CA ARG A 167 26.66 -42.15 19.57
C ARG A 167 26.89 -42.97 20.85
N ASP A 168 26.92 -42.30 22.00
CA ASP A 168 26.98 -42.93 23.32
C ASP A 168 25.59 -42.85 24.00
N SER A 169 25.29 -43.80 24.90
CA SER A 169 24.05 -43.78 25.70
C SER A 169 24.11 -42.73 26.84
N ILE A 170 24.17 -41.46 26.47
CA ILE A 170 24.38 -40.31 27.37
C ILE A 170 23.05 -39.92 28.06
N SER A 171 23.11 -39.67 29.38
CA SER A 171 21.95 -39.22 30.16
C SER A 171 21.34 -37.93 29.60
N PRO A 172 20.00 -37.77 29.52
CA PRO A 172 19.35 -36.53 29.07
C PRO A 172 19.85 -35.28 29.82
N VAL A 173 20.06 -35.39 31.14
CA VAL A 173 20.64 -34.32 31.98
C VAL A 173 22.05 -33.93 31.52
N THR A 174 22.88 -34.90 31.14
CA THR A 174 24.24 -34.64 30.61
C THR A 174 24.19 -34.01 29.22
N ARG A 175 23.23 -34.41 28.36
CA ARG A 175 22.99 -33.77 27.06
C ARG A 175 22.50 -32.32 27.24
N ALA A 176 21.55 -32.08 28.13
CA ALA A 176 21.04 -30.76 28.48
C ALA A 176 22.14 -29.85 29.07
N ASN A 177 23.06 -30.40 29.88
CA ASN A 177 24.25 -29.67 30.33
C ASN A 177 25.18 -29.31 29.18
N GLY A 178 25.44 -30.23 28.24
CA GLY A 178 26.24 -29.97 27.05
C GLY A 178 25.67 -28.87 26.15
N TYR A 179 24.36 -28.88 25.93
CA TYR A 179 23.66 -27.81 25.23
C TYR A 179 23.67 -26.48 26.01
N THR A 180 23.66 -26.50 27.35
CA THR A 180 23.85 -25.26 28.12
C THR A 180 25.26 -24.70 28.04
N THR A 181 26.31 -25.53 28.02
CA THR A 181 27.69 -25.06 27.79
C THR A 181 27.88 -24.53 26.37
N LEU A 182 27.28 -25.19 25.37
CA LEU A 182 27.29 -24.71 23.98
C LEU A 182 26.55 -23.38 23.85
N GLY A 183 25.32 -23.27 24.40
CA GLY A 183 24.56 -22.02 24.38
C GLY A 183 25.29 -20.87 25.06
N ARG A 184 25.97 -21.13 26.19
CA ARG A 184 26.84 -20.15 26.87
C ARG A 184 28.03 -19.69 26.03
N HIS A 185 28.67 -20.60 25.30
CA HIS A 185 29.73 -20.25 24.35
C HIS A 185 29.21 -19.34 23.23
N LEU A 186 28.01 -19.62 22.72
CA LEU A 186 27.40 -18.88 21.62
C LEU A 186 26.79 -17.52 22.01
N MET A 187 26.52 -17.25 23.29
CA MET A 187 25.83 -16.03 23.76
C MET A 187 26.37 -14.72 23.16
N ASN A 188 27.68 -14.61 22.96
CA ASN A 188 28.33 -13.40 22.48
C ASN A 188 28.54 -13.37 20.95
N SER A 189 28.45 -14.52 20.27
CA SER A 189 28.72 -14.66 18.83
C SER A 189 27.47 -14.86 17.98
N ASP A 190 26.50 -15.63 18.49
CA ASP A 190 25.24 -15.96 17.81
C ASP A 190 24.15 -16.17 18.86
N ARG A 191 23.29 -15.16 19.01
CA ARG A 191 22.19 -15.15 19.97
C ARG A 191 21.05 -16.10 19.55
N ALA A 192 20.83 -16.29 18.25
CA ALA A 192 19.79 -17.17 17.74
C ALA A 192 20.14 -18.64 18.04
N SER A 193 21.37 -19.05 17.75
CA SER A 193 21.84 -20.40 18.10
C SER A 193 22.03 -20.57 19.61
N ALA A 194 22.39 -19.51 20.37
CA ALA A 194 22.37 -19.58 21.83
C ALA A 194 20.94 -19.87 22.37
N ALA A 195 19.90 -19.33 21.73
CA ALA A 195 18.51 -19.64 22.05
C ALA A 195 18.07 -21.03 21.59
N GLU A 196 18.47 -21.50 20.40
CA GLU A 196 18.18 -22.87 19.97
C GLU A 196 18.86 -23.90 20.89
N ALA A 197 20.12 -23.67 21.28
CA ALA A 197 20.81 -24.48 22.26
C ALA A 197 20.06 -24.52 23.61
N ALA A 198 19.43 -23.41 24.03
CA ALA A 198 18.59 -23.39 25.22
C ALA A 198 17.25 -24.12 25.03
N ARG A 199 16.62 -24.05 23.85
CA ARG A 199 15.41 -24.83 23.52
C ARG A 199 15.73 -26.33 23.61
N ARG A 200 16.83 -26.77 22.98
CA ARG A 200 17.33 -28.16 23.03
C ARG A 200 17.66 -28.59 24.47
N ALA A 201 18.28 -27.71 25.27
CA ALA A 201 18.58 -28.00 26.67
C ALA A 201 17.33 -28.14 27.55
N TYR A 202 16.32 -27.29 27.37
CA TYR A 202 15.06 -27.37 28.12
C TYR A 202 14.23 -28.60 27.70
N ALA A 203 14.13 -28.90 26.40
CA ALA A 203 13.40 -30.07 25.90
C ALA A 203 13.96 -31.42 26.41
N LEU A 204 15.25 -31.48 26.75
CA LEU A 204 15.92 -32.65 27.33
C LEU A 204 15.83 -32.74 28.87
N GLU A 205 15.56 -31.63 29.55
CA GLU A 205 15.38 -31.57 31.00
C GLU A 205 14.46 -30.39 31.40
N PRO A 206 13.13 -30.54 31.28
CA PRO A 206 12.20 -29.48 31.64
C PRO A 206 12.25 -29.17 33.14
N LYS A 207 12.80 -28.00 33.48
CA LYS A 207 12.97 -27.48 34.85
C LYS A 207 12.95 -25.95 34.83
N SER A 208 12.40 -25.34 35.88
CA SER A 208 12.21 -23.89 36.01
C SER A 208 13.49 -23.08 35.77
N PHE A 209 14.65 -23.54 36.23
CA PHE A 209 15.93 -22.84 35.99
C PHE A 209 16.38 -22.87 34.52
N ARG A 210 16.04 -23.92 33.76
CA ARG A 210 16.29 -23.99 32.31
C ARG A 210 15.25 -23.20 31.53
N LEU A 211 14.00 -23.18 31.98
CA LEU A 211 12.93 -22.35 31.43
C LEU A 211 13.26 -20.85 31.56
N LYS A 212 13.71 -20.41 32.74
CA LYS A 212 14.21 -19.04 32.98
C LYS A 212 15.40 -18.70 32.09
N TRP A 213 16.38 -19.62 31.97
CA TRP A 213 17.53 -19.40 31.10
C TRP A 213 17.14 -19.33 29.61
N LEU A 214 16.19 -20.16 29.16
CA LEU A 214 15.63 -20.13 27.81
C LEU A 214 14.91 -18.80 27.52
N ALA A 215 14.08 -18.30 28.43
CA ALA A 215 13.42 -17.01 28.28
C ALA A 215 14.45 -15.87 28.07
N PHE A 216 15.51 -15.81 28.88
CA PHE A 216 16.58 -14.83 28.69
C PHE A 216 17.39 -15.03 27.39
N ARG A 217 17.57 -16.27 26.89
CA ARG A 217 18.19 -16.47 25.56
C ARG A 217 17.28 -16.00 24.42
N LEU A 218 15.97 -16.23 24.53
CA LEU A 218 14.99 -15.83 23.52
C LEU A 218 14.81 -14.31 23.46
N HIS A 219 14.85 -13.64 24.60
CA HIS A 219 14.92 -12.17 24.70
C HIS A 219 16.11 -11.60 23.92
N GLU A 220 17.31 -12.10 24.19
CA GLU A 220 18.53 -11.68 23.48
C GLU A 220 18.55 -12.09 21.99
N ALA A 221 17.76 -13.10 21.59
CA ALA A 221 17.52 -13.47 20.21
C ALA A 221 16.36 -12.69 19.53
N GLY A 222 15.79 -11.67 20.19
CA GLY A 222 14.69 -10.86 19.67
C GLY A 222 13.31 -11.55 19.63
N SER A 223 13.19 -12.76 20.18
CA SER A 223 11.93 -13.53 20.25
C SER A 223 11.06 -13.08 21.45
N LEU A 224 10.80 -11.77 21.54
CA LEU A 224 10.29 -11.08 22.73
C LEU A 224 8.98 -11.68 23.28
N SER A 225 7.98 -11.91 22.43
CA SER A 225 6.65 -12.39 22.85
C SER A 225 6.69 -13.82 23.42
N GLU A 226 7.56 -14.69 22.90
CA GLU A 226 7.75 -16.03 23.48
C GLU A 226 8.62 -15.97 24.74
N ALA A 227 9.58 -15.04 24.81
CA ALA A 227 10.39 -14.82 26.01
C ALA A 227 9.55 -14.33 27.20
N GLU A 228 8.63 -13.39 26.98
CA GLU A 228 7.68 -12.89 27.99
C GLU A 228 6.76 -14.02 28.46
N ALA A 229 6.15 -14.75 27.51
CA ALA A 229 5.28 -15.88 27.81
C ALA A 229 5.98 -16.95 28.67
N LEU A 230 7.24 -17.28 28.37
CA LEU A 230 8.00 -18.28 29.15
C LEU A 230 8.45 -17.76 30.53
N LEU A 231 8.54 -16.44 30.76
CA LEU A 231 8.70 -15.89 32.11
C LEU A 231 7.41 -15.94 32.92
N ASP A 232 6.26 -15.64 32.30
CA ASP A 232 4.96 -15.63 32.97
C ASP A 232 4.46 -17.05 33.33
N ILE A 233 5.04 -18.10 32.73
CA ILE A 233 4.80 -19.52 33.06
C ILE A 233 5.68 -20.03 34.21
N LEU A 234 6.71 -19.28 34.63
CA LEU A 234 7.63 -19.77 35.67
C LEU A 234 6.92 -19.99 37.01
N PRO A 235 7.10 -21.15 37.67
CA PRO A 235 6.66 -21.39 39.03
C PRO A 235 7.13 -20.28 39.98
N SER A 236 6.24 -19.81 40.87
CA SER A 236 6.44 -18.64 41.72
C SER A 236 7.52 -18.81 42.80
N ASP A 237 8.01 -20.02 43.03
CA ASP A 237 9.20 -20.33 43.85
C ASP A 237 10.53 -20.12 43.11
N THR A 238 10.49 -19.86 41.78
CA THR A 238 11.68 -19.64 40.95
C THR A 238 12.40 -18.35 41.37
N LYS A 239 13.48 -18.50 42.12
CA LYS A 239 14.29 -17.36 42.59
C LYS A 239 14.99 -16.63 41.44
N PHE A 240 14.98 -15.31 41.50
CA PHE A 240 15.73 -14.40 40.64
C PHE A 240 16.81 -13.68 41.47
N SER A 241 17.98 -13.46 40.89
CA SER A 241 18.96 -12.46 41.37
C SER A 241 18.50 -11.04 41.05
N ASP A 242 18.96 -10.02 41.77
CA ASP A 242 18.68 -8.59 41.48
C ASP A 242 19.06 -8.17 40.05
N SER A 243 20.02 -8.86 39.42
CA SER A 243 20.34 -8.67 38.00
C SER A 243 19.31 -9.34 37.08
N GLU A 244 18.95 -10.59 37.35
CA GLU A 244 17.94 -11.33 36.60
C GLU A 244 16.53 -10.72 36.73
N ALA A 245 16.19 -10.17 37.89
CA ALA A 245 14.92 -9.48 38.13
C ALA A 245 14.81 -8.18 37.31
N ARG A 246 15.92 -7.42 37.20
CA ARG A 246 16.01 -6.28 36.28
C ARG A 246 15.93 -6.72 34.82
N GLN A 247 16.62 -7.79 34.42
CA GLN A 247 16.51 -8.34 33.07
C GLN A 247 15.09 -8.82 32.76
N ALA A 248 14.38 -9.45 33.70
CA ALA A 248 12.99 -9.88 33.55
C ALA A 248 12.01 -8.70 33.40
N SER A 249 12.19 -7.63 34.17
CA SER A 249 11.40 -6.40 34.02
C SER A 249 11.67 -5.66 32.71
N GLN A 250 12.94 -5.61 32.28
CA GLN A 250 13.32 -5.07 30.97
C GLN A 250 12.71 -5.88 29.82
N LEU A 251 12.79 -7.20 29.89
CA LEU A 251 12.21 -8.13 28.91
C LEU A 251 10.70 -7.94 28.76
N ARG A 252 9.94 -7.85 29.87
CA ARG A 252 8.49 -7.54 29.85
C ARG A 252 8.20 -6.16 29.27
N HIS A 253 9.01 -5.16 29.59
CA HIS A 253 8.85 -3.79 29.07
C HIS A 253 9.10 -3.73 27.54
N GLU A 254 10.18 -4.35 27.06
CA GLU A 254 10.50 -4.44 25.63
C GLU A 254 9.49 -5.29 24.86
N ALA A 255 9.04 -6.41 25.43
CA ALA A 255 7.97 -7.24 24.87
C ALA A 255 6.69 -6.42 24.72
N LYS A 256 6.20 -5.76 25.79
CA LYS A 256 5.04 -4.85 25.76
C LYS A 256 5.16 -3.80 24.65
N HIS A 257 6.31 -3.13 24.53
CA HIS A 257 6.52 -2.13 23.48
C HIS A 257 6.69 -2.72 22.07
N ALA A 258 7.01 -4.00 21.91
CA ALA A 258 6.94 -4.70 20.63
C ALA A 258 5.48 -4.99 20.24
N ARG A 259 4.71 -5.68 21.09
CA ARG A 259 3.29 -6.02 20.81
C ARG A 259 2.39 -4.79 20.64
N GLN A 260 2.68 -3.67 21.31
CA GLN A 260 1.95 -2.41 21.09
C GLN A 260 2.23 -1.82 19.70
N ARG A 261 3.49 -1.83 19.23
CA ARG A 261 3.82 -1.40 17.85
C ARG A 261 3.26 -2.34 16.79
N GLU A 262 3.27 -3.64 17.06
CA GLU A 262 2.65 -4.67 16.19
C GLU A 262 1.13 -4.44 16.07
N ALA A 263 0.43 -4.23 17.19
CA ALA A 263 -0.99 -3.89 17.19
C ALA A 263 -1.31 -2.58 16.45
N GLN A 264 -0.50 -1.54 16.65
CA GLN A 264 -0.62 -0.26 15.92
C GLN A 264 -0.41 -0.39 14.41
N GLN A 265 0.54 -1.25 13.99
CA GLN A 265 0.74 -1.53 12.57
C GLN A 265 -0.46 -2.29 11.98
N VAL A 266 -0.94 -3.35 12.66
CA VAL A 266 -2.09 -4.15 12.21
C VAL A 266 -3.35 -3.29 12.09
N ALA A 267 -3.67 -2.49 13.11
CA ALA A 267 -4.82 -1.58 13.09
C ALA A 267 -4.71 -0.52 11.98
N GLY A 268 -3.54 0.12 11.83
CA GLY A 268 -3.28 1.07 10.75
C GLY A 268 -3.28 0.47 9.34
N PHE A 269 -3.20 -0.86 9.20
CA PHE A 269 -3.45 -1.55 7.93
C PHE A 269 -4.94 -1.87 7.72
N THR A 270 -5.71 -2.19 8.77
CA THR A 270 -7.17 -2.37 8.65
C THR A 270 -7.88 -1.05 8.38
N GLU A 271 -7.54 0.04 9.09
CA GLU A 271 -8.12 1.37 8.86
C GLU A 271 -7.96 1.82 7.40
N ARG A 272 -6.74 1.71 6.85
CA ARG A 272 -6.47 2.04 5.43
C ARG A 272 -7.18 1.13 4.45
N ARG A 273 -7.39 -0.15 4.80
CA ARG A 273 -8.19 -1.05 3.98
C ARG A 273 -9.65 -0.59 3.95
N ASP A 274 -10.20 -0.23 5.10
CA ASP A 274 -11.60 0.21 5.21
C ASP A 274 -11.82 1.58 4.53
N GLU A 275 -10.84 2.48 4.57
CA GLU A 275 -10.80 3.71 3.76
C GLU A 275 -10.85 3.40 2.25
N ILE A 276 -10.03 2.46 1.78
CA ILE A 276 -10.01 2.02 0.36
C ILE A 276 -11.33 1.32 -0.01
N GLU A 277 -11.91 0.51 0.88
CA GLU A 277 -13.18 -0.16 0.64
C GLU A 277 -14.34 0.85 0.53
N GLN A 278 -14.35 1.90 1.36
CA GLN A 278 -15.28 3.04 1.23
C GLN A 278 -15.08 3.85 -0.06
N GLN A 279 -13.83 4.05 -0.49
CA GLN A 279 -13.54 4.70 -1.78
C GLN A 279 -14.05 3.85 -2.96
N LEU A 280 -13.85 2.53 -2.93
CA LEU A 280 -14.39 1.63 -3.95
C LEU A 280 -15.92 1.61 -3.98
N ILE A 281 -16.58 1.63 -2.82
CA ILE A 281 -18.06 1.71 -2.72
C ILE A 281 -18.59 3.03 -3.27
N SER A 282 -17.94 4.16 -3.00
CA SER A 282 -18.38 5.46 -3.55
C SER A 282 -18.12 5.59 -5.05
N LEU A 283 -16.99 5.06 -5.56
CA LEU A 283 -16.73 4.96 -7.00
C LEU A 283 -17.71 4.02 -7.72
N ALA A 284 -18.13 2.92 -7.09
CA ALA A 284 -19.15 2.03 -7.63
C ALA A 284 -20.51 2.75 -7.77
N ARG A 285 -20.97 3.45 -6.73
CA ARG A 285 -22.20 4.26 -6.80
C ARG A 285 -22.13 5.32 -7.89
N ALA A 286 -21.02 6.06 -7.97
CA ALA A 286 -20.83 7.07 -9.02
C ALA A 286 -20.81 6.45 -10.44
N ARG A 287 -20.30 5.22 -10.61
CA ARG A 287 -20.40 4.47 -11.87
C ARG A 287 -21.84 4.12 -12.20
N ASP A 288 -22.60 3.62 -11.24
CA ASP A 288 -23.99 3.18 -11.44
C ASP A 288 -24.93 4.37 -11.71
N GLU A 289 -24.73 5.50 -11.03
CA GLU A 289 -25.40 6.78 -11.31
C GLU A 289 -25.12 7.26 -12.75
N ASN A 290 -23.85 7.24 -13.19
CA ASN A 290 -23.50 7.57 -14.57
C ASN A 290 -24.11 6.58 -15.58
N ALA A 291 -24.19 5.29 -15.26
CA ALA A 291 -24.82 4.28 -16.11
C ALA A 291 -26.34 4.51 -16.24
N GLN A 292 -27.02 4.91 -15.15
CA GLN A 292 -28.43 5.29 -15.17
C GLN A 292 -28.66 6.54 -16.04
N LEU A 293 -27.86 7.60 -15.84
CA LEU A 293 -27.93 8.82 -16.65
C LEU A 293 -27.69 8.53 -18.15
N LEU A 294 -26.73 7.67 -18.49
CA LEU A 294 -26.51 7.25 -19.88
C LEU A 294 -27.71 6.48 -20.46
N ALA A 295 -28.33 5.59 -19.68
CA ALA A 295 -29.53 4.88 -20.09
C ALA A 295 -30.74 5.82 -20.28
N GLU A 296 -30.87 6.86 -19.45
CA GLU A 296 -31.89 7.90 -19.61
C GLU A 296 -31.66 8.73 -20.88
N ARG A 297 -30.43 9.22 -21.11
CA ARG A 297 -30.09 9.93 -22.36
C ARG A 297 -30.29 9.08 -23.61
N THR A 298 -30.03 7.77 -23.52
CA THR A 298 -30.32 6.84 -24.64
C THR A 298 -31.83 6.75 -24.93
N ARG A 299 -32.67 6.68 -23.89
CA ARG A 299 -34.14 6.68 -24.04
C ARG A 299 -34.66 8.01 -24.59
N GLU A 300 -34.11 9.15 -24.16
CA GLU A 300 -34.44 10.47 -24.73
C GLU A 300 -34.11 10.54 -26.21
N VAL A 301 -32.92 10.09 -26.62
CA VAL A 301 -32.49 10.06 -28.03
C VAL A 301 -33.38 9.12 -28.86
N GLU A 302 -33.74 7.94 -28.34
CA GLU A 302 -34.70 7.06 -29.00
C GLU A 302 -36.09 7.71 -29.16
N ALA A 303 -36.60 8.39 -28.11
CA ALA A 303 -37.89 9.07 -28.18
C ALA A 303 -37.88 10.20 -29.23
N LEU A 304 -36.81 11.01 -29.26
CA LEU A 304 -36.61 12.05 -30.27
C LEU A 304 -36.47 11.47 -31.67
N ALA A 305 -35.80 10.33 -31.84
CA ALA A 305 -35.71 9.63 -33.12
C ALA A 305 -37.08 9.15 -33.61
N ARG A 306 -37.91 8.59 -32.73
CA ARG A 306 -39.29 8.16 -33.04
C ARG A 306 -40.19 9.34 -33.42
N ILE A 307 -40.12 10.46 -32.68
CA ILE A 307 -40.87 11.69 -32.98
C ILE A 307 -40.44 12.27 -34.33
N ASN A 308 -39.14 12.32 -34.63
CA ASN A 308 -38.65 12.77 -35.93
C ASN A 308 -39.13 11.86 -37.08
N ALA A 309 -39.11 10.53 -36.89
CA ALA A 309 -39.64 9.59 -37.87
C ALA A 309 -41.14 9.83 -38.13
N GLN A 310 -41.96 9.95 -37.08
CA GLN A 310 -43.39 10.28 -37.18
C GLN A 310 -43.60 11.61 -37.93
N LEU A 311 -42.88 12.66 -37.57
CA LEU A 311 -42.99 13.98 -38.19
C LEU A 311 -42.54 13.98 -39.67
N THR A 312 -41.60 13.13 -40.07
CA THR A 312 -41.29 12.93 -41.51
C THR A 312 -42.39 12.14 -42.24
N GLN A 313 -43.00 11.14 -41.60
CA GLN A 313 -44.13 10.39 -42.15
C GLN A 313 -45.36 11.29 -42.34
N GLU A 314 -45.72 12.07 -41.32
CA GLU A 314 -46.81 13.05 -41.36
C GLU A 314 -46.60 14.08 -42.47
N LYS A 315 -45.40 14.67 -42.59
CA LYS A 315 -45.07 15.57 -43.71
C LYS A 315 -45.29 14.89 -45.07
N SER A 316 -44.86 13.64 -45.23
CA SER A 316 -45.07 12.89 -46.49
C SER A 316 -46.55 12.59 -46.79
N ALA A 317 -47.36 12.35 -45.74
CA ALA A 317 -48.80 12.13 -45.87
C ALA A 317 -49.54 13.45 -46.17
N LEU A 318 -49.12 14.55 -45.54
CA LEU A 318 -49.73 15.87 -45.73
C LEU A 318 -49.44 16.43 -47.13
N VAL A 319 -48.25 16.18 -47.69
CA VAL A 319 -47.95 16.44 -49.11
C VAL A 319 -48.88 15.65 -50.03
N LYS A 320 -49.04 14.33 -49.82
CA LYS A 320 -49.98 13.51 -50.60
C LYS A 320 -51.43 13.99 -50.47
N HIS A 321 -51.85 14.42 -49.29
CA HIS A 321 -53.17 15.02 -49.09
C HIS A 321 -53.33 16.33 -49.86
N GLN A 322 -52.31 17.20 -49.91
CA GLN A 322 -52.32 18.41 -50.74
C GLN A 322 -52.40 18.06 -52.24
N GLU A 323 -51.64 17.07 -52.72
CA GLU A 323 -51.71 16.58 -54.10
C GLU A 323 -53.11 16.07 -54.47
N THR A 324 -53.71 15.21 -53.63
CA THR A 324 -55.08 14.70 -53.85
C THR A 324 -56.14 15.80 -53.75
N ALA A 325 -55.98 16.79 -52.87
CA ALA A 325 -56.90 17.92 -52.75
C ALA A 325 -56.86 18.82 -53.99
N LEU A 326 -55.68 19.06 -54.57
CA LEU A 326 -55.51 19.77 -55.85
C LEU A 326 -56.16 19.01 -57.01
N GLN A 327 -55.97 17.67 -57.07
CA GLN A 327 -56.64 16.81 -58.06
C GLN A 327 -58.17 16.85 -57.92
N HIS A 328 -58.70 16.76 -56.70
CA HIS A 328 -60.13 16.85 -56.43
C HIS A 328 -60.72 18.25 -56.70
N SER A 329 -59.95 19.33 -56.51
CA SER A 329 -60.38 20.67 -56.95
C SER A 329 -60.51 20.70 -58.47
N GLY A 330 -59.46 20.34 -59.21
CA GLY A 330 -59.50 20.35 -60.68
C GLY A 330 -60.59 19.45 -61.27
N ALA A 331 -60.90 18.32 -60.64
CA ALA A 331 -62.03 17.47 -61.01
C ALA A 331 -63.39 18.12 -60.73
N ARG A 332 -63.55 18.81 -59.59
CA ARG A 332 -64.77 19.59 -59.28
C ARG A 332 -64.94 20.78 -60.20
N ASP A 333 -63.88 21.47 -60.59
CA ASP A 333 -63.95 22.59 -61.51
C ASP A 333 -64.44 22.12 -62.90
N GLN A 334 -63.96 20.95 -63.37
CA GLN A 334 -64.46 20.28 -64.57
C GLN A 334 -65.93 19.83 -64.45
N GLU A 335 -66.32 19.25 -63.30
CA GLU A 335 -67.71 18.85 -63.02
C GLU A 335 -68.65 20.06 -62.98
N ILE A 336 -68.24 21.15 -62.32
CA ILE A 336 -68.98 22.41 -62.25
C ILE A 336 -69.17 22.99 -63.66
N ASP A 337 -68.16 22.97 -64.53
CA ASP A 337 -68.30 23.44 -65.90
C ASP A 337 -69.15 22.51 -66.78
N ALA A 338 -69.16 21.20 -66.52
CA ALA A 338 -70.11 20.28 -67.13
C ALA A 338 -71.56 20.51 -66.65
N LEU A 339 -71.76 20.75 -65.36
CA LEU A 339 -73.08 21.04 -64.76
C LEU A 339 -73.63 22.40 -65.21
N LYS A 340 -72.78 23.44 -65.35
CA LYS A 340 -73.16 24.72 -66.00
C LYS A 340 -73.69 24.47 -67.42
N GLN A 341 -73.00 23.65 -68.20
CA GLN A 341 -73.43 23.29 -69.56
C GLN A 341 -74.72 22.45 -69.56
N ALA A 342 -74.91 21.55 -68.60
CA ALA A 342 -76.12 20.73 -68.47
C ALA A 342 -77.34 21.58 -68.07
N ASN A 343 -77.23 22.43 -67.04
CA ASN A 343 -78.31 23.34 -66.64
C ASN A 343 -78.68 24.31 -67.77
N ALA A 344 -77.70 24.79 -68.53
CA ALA A 344 -77.95 25.61 -69.72
C ALA A 344 -78.67 24.84 -70.86
N ARG A 345 -78.70 23.50 -70.85
CA ARG A 345 -79.56 22.70 -71.73
C ARG A 345 -80.95 22.49 -71.11
N LEU A 346 -81.00 22.10 -69.83
CA LEU A 346 -82.26 21.85 -69.11
C LEU A 346 -83.17 23.08 -69.05
N GLU A 347 -82.66 24.29 -68.86
CA GLU A 347 -83.52 25.50 -68.91
C GLU A 347 -84.07 25.76 -70.32
N ARG A 348 -83.35 25.43 -71.39
CA ARG A 348 -83.88 25.49 -72.76
C ARG A 348 -84.99 24.47 -72.96
N GLU A 349 -84.72 23.20 -72.63
CA GLU A 349 -85.68 22.09 -72.70
C GLU A 349 -86.93 22.34 -71.85
N LYS A 350 -86.78 22.98 -70.68
CA LYS A 350 -87.89 23.42 -69.82
C LYS A 350 -88.72 24.51 -70.49
N THR A 351 -88.12 25.56 -71.05
CA THR A 351 -88.90 26.58 -71.78
C THR A 351 -89.62 26.01 -73.02
N GLU A 352 -89.03 25.01 -73.69
CA GLU A 352 -89.73 24.25 -74.74
C GLU A 352 -90.88 23.40 -74.19
N LEU A 353 -90.71 22.75 -73.04
CA LEU A 353 -91.75 21.94 -72.40
C LEU A 353 -92.91 22.79 -71.86
N GLU A 354 -92.63 23.93 -71.23
CA GLU A 354 -93.65 24.90 -70.79
C GLU A 354 -94.49 25.38 -71.98
N ALA A 355 -93.85 25.73 -73.10
CA ALA A 355 -94.54 26.07 -74.36
C ALA A 355 -95.36 24.89 -74.94
N ARG A 356 -94.94 23.62 -74.75
CA ARG A 356 -95.73 22.44 -75.13
C ARG A 356 -96.92 22.23 -74.18
N TYR A 357 -96.74 22.43 -72.87
CA TYR A 357 -97.79 22.30 -71.87
C TYR A 357 -98.89 23.36 -72.00
N GLU A 358 -98.56 24.62 -72.29
CA GLU A 358 -99.58 25.65 -72.60
C GLU A 358 -100.45 25.24 -73.79
N ASN A 359 -99.84 24.73 -74.85
CA ASN A 359 -100.56 24.28 -76.04
C ASN A 359 -101.41 23.03 -75.77
N ALA A 360 -100.94 22.10 -74.93
CA ALA A 360 -101.74 20.95 -74.49
C ALA A 360 -102.92 21.37 -73.60
N ALA A 361 -102.72 22.31 -72.67
CA ALA A 361 -103.77 22.82 -71.79
C ALA A 361 -104.91 23.48 -72.59
N ARG A 362 -104.58 24.27 -73.63
CA ARG A 362 -105.56 24.83 -74.58
C ARG A 362 -106.42 23.71 -75.21
N GLN A 363 -105.78 22.68 -75.78
CA GLN A 363 -106.50 21.53 -76.37
C GLN A 363 -107.38 20.77 -75.37
N VAL A 364 -107.01 20.70 -74.09
CA VAL A 364 -107.86 20.10 -73.04
C VAL A 364 -109.06 20.99 -72.75
N THR A 365 -108.90 22.32 -72.64
CA THR A 365 -110.04 23.22 -72.44
C THR A 365 -111.06 23.21 -73.58
N ASP A 366 -110.62 22.91 -74.81
CA ASP A 366 -111.52 22.72 -75.93
C ASP A 366 -112.24 21.36 -75.86
N ARG A 367 -111.52 20.26 -75.60
CA ARG A 367 -112.13 18.91 -75.45
C ARG A 367 -113.11 18.80 -74.28
N THR A 368 -112.89 19.50 -73.17
CA THR A 368 -113.84 19.49 -72.04
C THR A 368 -115.21 20.04 -72.47
N ARG A 369 -115.25 21.06 -73.33
CA ARG A 369 -116.50 21.61 -73.89
C ARG A 369 -117.22 20.58 -74.78
N GLU A 370 -116.48 19.76 -75.53
CA GLU A 370 -117.04 18.67 -76.33
C GLU A 370 -117.70 17.60 -75.45
N VAL A 371 -117.02 17.17 -74.37
CA VAL A 371 -117.54 16.17 -73.43
C VAL A 371 -118.79 16.66 -72.68
N GLU A 372 -118.84 17.95 -72.33
CA GLU A 372 -119.97 18.54 -71.60
C GLU A 372 -121.24 18.59 -72.46
N ASN A 373 -121.10 18.78 -73.78
CA ASN A 373 -122.20 18.62 -74.75
C ASN A 373 -122.68 17.17 -74.84
N LEU A 374 -121.77 16.18 -74.82
CA LEU A 374 -122.13 14.75 -74.92
C LEU A 374 -122.95 14.26 -73.71
N LYS A 375 -122.64 14.73 -72.50
CA LYS A 375 -123.40 14.38 -71.28
C LYS A 375 -124.89 14.74 -71.36
N GLN A 376 -125.25 15.80 -72.11
CA GLN A 376 -126.65 16.20 -72.31
C GLN A 376 -127.44 15.25 -73.23
N VAL A 377 -126.75 14.34 -73.93
CA VAL A 377 -127.36 13.28 -74.75
C VAL A 377 -127.62 12.03 -73.90
N GLU A 378 -126.67 11.64 -73.06
CA GLU A 378 -126.76 10.44 -72.20
C GLU A 378 -127.99 10.47 -71.27
N VAL A 379 -128.30 11.64 -70.70
CA VAL A 379 -129.48 11.84 -69.83
C VAL A 379 -130.81 11.50 -70.54
N ARG A 380 -130.91 11.63 -71.87
CA ARG A 380 -132.13 11.32 -72.63
C ARG A 380 -132.34 9.82 -72.76
N LEU A 381 -131.29 9.08 -73.07
CA LEU A 381 -131.30 7.60 -73.17
C LEU A 381 -131.64 6.94 -71.82
N GLY A 382 -131.34 7.60 -70.70
CA GLY A 382 -131.74 7.15 -69.37
C GLY A 382 -133.26 7.10 -69.14
N GLN A 383 -134.04 7.91 -69.87
CA GLN A 383 -135.50 7.96 -69.72
C GLN A 383 -136.17 6.77 -70.43
N GLU A 384 -135.80 6.51 -71.69
CA GLU A 384 -136.28 5.38 -72.50
C GLU A 384 -136.07 4.01 -71.82
N ARG A 385 -134.98 3.88 -71.03
CA ARG A 385 -134.63 2.63 -70.35
C ARG A 385 -135.60 2.24 -69.21
N SER A 386 -136.41 3.18 -68.72
CA SER A 386 -137.32 2.93 -67.59
C SER A 386 -138.58 2.15 -68.01
N GLU A 387 -139.09 2.41 -69.21
CA GLU A 387 -140.33 1.82 -69.74
C GLU A 387 -140.22 0.30 -70.00
N LEU A 388 -139.00 -0.21 -70.15
CA LEU A 388 -138.71 -1.64 -70.32
C LEU A 388 -138.78 -2.45 -69.02
N VAL A 389 -138.73 -1.81 -67.85
CA VAL A 389 -138.72 -2.52 -66.55
C VAL A 389 -140.11 -3.03 -66.17
N GLU A 390 -141.16 -2.22 -66.37
CA GLU A 390 -142.56 -2.58 -66.08
C GLU A 390 -143.07 -3.78 -66.89
N GLN A 391 -142.38 -4.19 -67.96
CA GLN A 391 -142.76 -5.36 -68.75
C GLN A 391 -142.23 -6.69 -68.19
N HIS A 392 -141.19 -6.66 -67.34
CA HIS A 392 -140.58 -7.89 -66.82
C HIS A 392 -141.20 -8.43 -65.53
N GLU A 393 -141.75 -7.57 -64.66
CA GLU A 393 -142.31 -8.00 -63.36
C GLU A 393 -143.52 -8.95 -63.50
N ARG A 394 -144.32 -8.83 -64.57
CA ARG A 394 -145.52 -9.66 -64.81
C ARG A 394 -145.24 -11.16 -65.09
N ASN A 395 -143.99 -11.59 -65.15
CA ASN A 395 -143.61 -12.97 -65.48
C ASN A 395 -142.98 -13.76 -64.30
N ILE A 396 -142.79 -13.16 -63.12
CA ILE A 396 -142.07 -13.79 -61.98
C ILE A 396 -143.04 -14.10 -60.82
N GLU A 397 -144.20 -14.65 -61.16
CA GLU A 397 -145.28 -14.97 -60.18
C GLU A 397 -145.61 -16.48 -60.13
N ARG A 398 -144.64 -17.35 -60.48
CA ARG A 398 -144.79 -18.83 -60.43
C ARG A 398 -143.54 -19.54 -59.91
N VAL A 399 -143.65 -20.13 -58.71
CA VAL A 399 -142.73 -21.07 -58.02
C VAL A 399 -141.44 -20.41 -57.50
N GLY A 400 -140.92 -20.65 -56.28
CA GLY A 400 -141.32 -21.53 -55.15
C GLY A 400 -140.08 -22.25 -54.55
N GLU A 401 -139.53 -21.90 -53.38
CA GLU A 401 -139.92 -22.32 -51.99
C GLU A 401 -139.51 -23.77 -51.63
N LEU A 402 -138.99 -24.18 -50.45
CA LEU A 402 -138.44 -23.61 -49.18
C LEU A 402 -137.61 -24.77 -48.49
N CYS A 403 -136.97 -24.77 -47.30
CA CYS A 403 -136.88 -23.93 -46.08
C CYS A 403 -135.51 -24.14 -45.34
N GLN A 404 -135.40 -23.81 -44.04
CA GLN A 404 -134.17 -23.83 -43.19
C GLN A 404 -134.45 -24.27 -41.72
N ASP A 405 -133.39 -24.31 -40.87
CA ASP A 405 -133.34 -24.05 -39.40
C ASP A 405 -133.66 -25.21 -38.40
N VAL A 406 -133.35 -25.19 -37.08
CA VAL A 406 -133.04 -24.06 -36.14
C VAL A 406 -132.11 -24.42 -34.92
N THR A 407 -131.75 -23.39 -34.13
CA THR A 407 -131.06 -23.23 -32.79
C THR A 407 -131.52 -24.12 -31.59
N ASP A 408 -131.02 -24.05 -30.33
CA ASP A 408 -129.73 -23.82 -29.61
C ASP A 408 -129.99 -23.89 -28.07
N LEU A 409 -128.98 -24.29 -27.26
CA LEU A 409 -128.84 -24.04 -25.79
C LEU A 409 -129.95 -24.61 -24.83
N THR A 410 -129.81 -24.67 -23.49
CA THR A 410 -128.85 -24.09 -22.51
C THR A 410 -128.45 -25.10 -21.39
N GLU A 411 -127.54 -24.70 -20.50
CA GLU A 411 -127.02 -25.47 -19.35
C GLU A 411 -127.94 -25.51 -18.12
N ALA A 412 -127.94 -26.64 -17.38
CA ALA A 412 -127.94 -26.73 -15.91
C ALA A 412 -127.58 -28.18 -15.50
N LYS A 413 -126.33 -28.47 -15.11
CA LYS A 413 -125.81 -28.37 -13.74
C LYS A 413 -126.59 -29.24 -12.74
N ALA A 414 -126.01 -30.39 -12.39
CA ALA A 414 -126.56 -31.32 -11.42
C ALA A 414 -126.47 -30.82 -9.97
N GLN A 415 -127.54 -31.10 -9.22
CA GLN A 415 -127.50 -31.64 -7.86
C GLN A 415 -128.38 -32.91 -7.95
N LEU A 416 -128.04 -34.07 -7.36
CA LEU A 416 -127.86 -34.32 -5.92
C LEU A 416 -129.11 -33.82 -5.15
N GLU A 417 -129.90 -34.65 -4.47
CA GLU A 417 -129.70 -36.05 -4.08
C GLU A 417 -131.07 -36.80 -4.22
N GLU A 418 -131.19 -38.12 -4.01
CA GLU A 418 -131.73 -38.70 -2.76
C GLU A 418 -132.98 -37.93 -2.24
N GLU A 419 -134.17 -38.52 -2.05
CA GLU A 419 -134.54 -39.91 -1.76
C GLU A 419 -135.90 -40.26 -2.42
N LEU A 420 -136.09 -41.52 -2.85
CA LEU A 420 -137.16 -42.32 -2.23
C LEU A 420 -136.84 -43.81 -2.33
N LEU A 421 -136.08 -44.25 -1.33
CA LEU A 421 -136.04 -45.62 -0.88
C LEU A 421 -137.47 -46.10 -0.58
N ALA A 422 -137.74 -47.39 -0.85
CA ALA A 422 -138.93 -48.16 -0.47
C ALA A 422 -140.17 -48.07 -1.39
N SER A 423 -140.96 -49.13 -1.58
CA SER A 423 -140.77 -50.59 -1.38
C SER A 423 -142.07 -51.29 -1.83
N ILE A 424 -142.25 -52.56 -1.46
CA ILE A 424 -143.53 -53.24 -1.18
C ILE A 424 -144.35 -53.69 -2.39
N ALA A 425 -144.97 -54.87 -2.17
CA ALA A 425 -146.11 -55.47 -2.90
C ALA A 425 -145.85 -56.01 -4.31
N MET A 426 -146.02 -57.31 -4.60
CA MET A 426 -146.28 -58.50 -3.75
C MET A 426 -145.41 -59.66 -4.30
N HIS A 427 -145.06 -60.75 -3.59
CA HIS A 427 -145.93 -61.75 -2.94
C HIS A 427 -147.00 -62.30 -3.93
N GLU A 428 -147.36 -63.58 -3.95
CA GLU A 428 -147.07 -64.69 -3.03
C GLU A 428 -147.26 -66.07 -3.70
N GLU A 429 -147.19 -67.11 -2.85
CA GLU A 429 -148.06 -68.29 -2.83
C GLU A 429 -147.45 -69.65 -3.23
N VAL A 430 -147.96 -70.70 -2.55
CA VAL A 430 -147.68 -72.14 -2.73
C VAL A 430 -146.19 -72.51 -2.59
N ILE A 431 -145.65 -72.84 -1.42
CA ILE A 431 -146.26 -73.47 -0.21
C ILE A 431 -147.05 -74.73 -0.57
N GLU A 432 -146.36 -75.88 -0.67
CA GLU A 432 -146.81 -77.08 0.04
C GLU A 432 -145.69 -78.14 0.17
N GLN A 433 -145.76 -78.89 1.27
CA GLN A 433 -145.10 -80.20 1.52
C GLN A 433 -143.56 -80.28 1.39
N LEU A 434 -142.74 -80.32 2.46
CA LEU A 434 -142.98 -80.44 3.90
C LEU A 434 -143.66 -81.76 4.39
N ILE A 435 -143.22 -82.24 5.56
CA ILE A 435 -143.86 -83.31 6.38
C ILE A 435 -143.76 -84.75 5.82
N ALA A 436 -142.52 -85.23 5.70
CA ALA A 436 -142.13 -86.62 6.04
C ALA A 436 -140.63 -86.58 6.40
N CYS A 437 -140.18 -86.34 7.63
CA CYS A 437 -140.78 -86.55 8.96
C CYS A 437 -141.08 -88.02 9.29
N SER A 438 -140.05 -88.77 9.73
CA SER A 438 -139.77 -88.84 11.19
C SER A 438 -138.73 -89.90 11.60
N GLN A 439 -138.54 -90.98 10.83
CA GLN A 439 -137.92 -92.21 11.36
C GLN A 439 -136.38 -92.30 11.24
N GLU A 440 -135.72 -91.55 10.34
CA GLU A 440 -134.25 -91.57 10.19
C GLU A 440 -133.51 -90.71 11.25
N VAL A 441 -134.21 -89.83 11.96
CA VAL A 441 -133.60 -88.94 12.96
C VAL A 441 -133.11 -89.73 14.19
N GLU A 442 -133.72 -90.87 14.49
CA GLU A 442 -133.35 -91.69 15.65
C GLU A 442 -132.22 -92.69 15.35
N SER A 443 -132.05 -93.14 14.09
CA SER A 443 -130.83 -93.84 13.67
C SER A 443 -129.63 -92.88 13.62
N MET A 444 -129.82 -91.65 13.11
CA MET A 444 -128.78 -90.62 13.15
C MET A 444 -128.33 -90.27 14.57
N LYS A 445 -129.22 -90.24 15.57
CA LYS A 445 -128.84 -90.02 16.97
C LYS A 445 -127.87 -91.08 17.51
N GLN A 446 -128.00 -92.34 17.10
CA GLN A 446 -127.11 -93.41 17.54
C GLN A 446 -125.75 -93.36 16.81
N ALA A 447 -125.75 -93.03 15.51
CA ALA A 447 -124.52 -92.79 14.76
C ALA A 447 -123.74 -91.55 15.27
N TRP A 448 -124.44 -90.49 15.66
CA TRP A 448 -123.83 -89.26 16.19
C TRP A 448 -123.03 -89.50 17.47
N ALA A 449 -123.50 -90.38 18.36
CA ALA A 449 -122.79 -90.73 19.59
C ALA A 449 -121.46 -91.47 19.34
N GLN A 450 -121.37 -92.29 18.28
CA GLN A 450 -120.12 -92.95 17.88
C GLN A 450 -119.17 -91.97 17.18
N LEU A 451 -119.70 -91.15 16.26
CA LEU A 451 -118.94 -90.08 15.60
C LEU A 451 -118.33 -89.09 16.59
N GLU A 452 -119.03 -88.73 17.66
CA GLU A 452 -118.50 -87.79 18.65
C GLU A 452 -117.35 -88.40 19.48
N GLN A 453 -117.38 -89.71 19.75
CA GLN A 453 -116.28 -90.41 20.42
C GLN A 453 -115.04 -90.54 19.51
N GLU A 454 -115.24 -90.85 18.22
CA GLU A 454 -114.15 -90.82 17.22
C GLU A 454 -113.59 -89.41 17.05
N ARG A 455 -114.46 -88.40 17.00
CA ARG A 455 -114.08 -86.97 16.91
C ARG A 455 -113.19 -86.52 18.07
N VAL A 456 -113.49 -86.91 19.31
CA VAL A 456 -112.64 -86.58 20.46
C VAL A 456 -111.25 -87.26 20.34
N SER A 457 -111.18 -88.49 19.83
CA SER A 457 -109.89 -89.16 19.58
C SER A 457 -109.08 -88.52 18.44
N ALA A 458 -109.76 -88.07 17.38
CA ALA A 458 -109.16 -87.36 16.26
C ALA A 458 -108.67 -85.96 16.67
N LEU A 459 -109.41 -85.26 17.55
CA LEU A 459 -108.98 -83.99 18.14
C LEU A 459 -107.68 -84.16 18.94
N ALA A 460 -107.56 -85.19 19.78
CA ALA A 460 -106.33 -85.44 20.53
C ALA A 460 -105.10 -85.69 19.62
N GLN A 461 -105.29 -86.42 18.51
CA GLN A 461 -104.22 -86.61 17.51
C GLN A 461 -103.91 -85.30 16.75
N HIS A 462 -104.93 -84.49 16.45
CA HIS A 462 -104.78 -83.20 15.80
C HIS A 462 -104.04 -82.20 16.71
N ASP A 463 -104.28 -82.22 18.02
CA ASP A 463 -103.58 -81.41 19.01
C ASP A 463 -102.10 -81.80 19.10
N GLU A 464 -101.76 -83.09 19.15
CA GLU A 464 -100.36 -83.52 19.15
C GLU A 464 -99.65 -83.19 17.82
N ILE A 465 -100.31 -83.39 16.67
CA ILE A 465 -99.78 -82.95 15.37
C ILE A 465 -99.57 -81.43 15.36
N SER A 466 -100.50 -80.64 15.93
CA SER A 466 -100.34 -79.18 16.03
C SER A 466 -99.14 -78.78 16.89
N ALA A 467 -98.88 -79.50 17.99
CA ALA A 467 -97.72 -79.26 18.84
C ALA A 467 -96.40 -79.59 18.12
N GLN A 468 -96.36 -80.69 17.35
CA GLN A 468 -95.21 -81.05 16.52
C GLN A 468 -94.98 -80.07 15.36
N VAL A 469 -96.06 -79.55 14.75
CA VAL A 469 -95.99 -78.48 13.75
C VAL A 469 -95.42 -77.21 14.37
N VAL A 470 -95.96 -76.73 15.50
CA VAL A 470 -95.46 -75.54 16.21
C VAL A 470 -93.99 -75.69 16.64
N ALA A 471 -93.58 -76.89 17.05
CA ALA A 471 -92.18 -77.18 17.36
C ALA A 471 -91.27 -77.08 16.11
N ARG A 472 -91.73 -77.59 14.95
CA ARG A 472 -91.00 -77.46 13.68
C ARG A 472 -91.00 -76.03 13.14
N THR A 473 -92.09 -75.27 13.26
CA THR A 473 -92.12 -73.85 12.87
C THR A 473 -91.07 -73.06 13.65
N ARG A 474 -90.98 -73.26 14.97
CA ARG A 474 -89.93 -72.63 15.81
C ARG A 474 -88.51 -73.03 15.41
N GLN A 475 -88.29 -74.25 14.91
CA GLN A 475 -87.00 -74.68 14.36
C GLN A 475 -86.70 -74.02 13.01
N VAL A 476 -87.70 -73.89 12.13
CA VAL A 476 -87.57 -73.17 10.85
C VAL A 476 -87.25 -71.69 11.11
N GLU A 477 -88.00 -71.00 11.97
CA GLU A 477 -87.73 -69.62 12.36
C GLU A 477 -86.31 -69.43 12.95
N ALA A 478 -85.81 -70.41 13.73
CA ALA A 478 -84.47 -70.35 14.28
C ALA A 478 -83.40 -70.50 13.18
N LEU A 479 -83.60 -71.40 12.22
CA LEU A 479 -82.73 -71.56 11.05
C LEU A 479 -82.79 -70.35 10.12
N GLU A 480 -83.96 -69.71 9.96
CA GLU A 480 -84.11 -68.47 9.19
C GLU A 480 -83.36 -67.29 9.83
N ARG A 481 -83.39 -67.16 11.16
CA ARG A 481 -82.60 -66.16 11.90
C ARG A 481 -81.09 -66.39 11.70
N VAL A 482 -80.61 -67.63 11.81
CA VAL A 482 -79.21 -67.97 11.53
C VAL A 482 -78.85 -67.72 10.06
N ALA A 483 -79.75 -68.03 9.11
CA ALA A 483 -79.55 -67.74 7.70
C ALA A 483 -79.55 -66.24 7.38
N MET A 484 -80.26 -65.40 8.15
CA MET A 484 -80.11 -63.94 8.07
C MET A 484 -78.78 -63.47 8.64
N GLN A 485 -78.34 -64.00 9.79
CA GLN A 485 -77.05 -63.65 10.40
C GLN A 485 -75.89 -63.99 9.46
N LEU A 486 -75.84 -65.21 8.90
CA LEU A 486 -74.81 -65.61 7.94
C LEU A 486 -74.82 -64.76 6.64
N LYS A 487 -75.99 -64.26 6.21
CA LYS A 487 -76.08 -63.29 5.10
C LYS A 487 -75.52 -61.92 5.48
N GLN A 488 -75.81 -61.44 6.69
CA GLN A 488 -75.28 -60.16 7.20
C GLN A 488 -73.75 -60.22 7.39
N GLU A 489 -73.24 -61.31 7.97
CA GLU A 489 -71.81 -61.57 8.13
C GLU A 489 -71.10 -61.66 6.77
N LYS A 490 -71.69 -62.38 5.81
CA LYS A 490 -71.17 -62.44 4.44
C LYS A 490 -71.06 -61.04 3.82
N VAL A 491 -72.12 -60.23 3.87
CA VAL A 491 -72.11 -58.86 3.31
C VAL A 491 -71.11 -57.96 4.04
N ALA A 492 -70.94 -58.12 5.36
CA ALA A 492 -69.93 -57.40 6.13
C ALA A 492 -68.49 -57.79 5.71
N LEU A 493 -68.23 -59.08 5.49
CA LEU A 493 -66.93 -59.57 4.98
C LEU A 493 -66.66 -59.12 3.55
N GLU A 494 -67.66 -59.16 2.66
CA GLU A 494 -67.55 -58.62 1.30
C GLU A 494 -67.20 -57.12 1.33
N GLY A 495 -67.88 -56.34 2.18
CA GLY A 495 -67.55 -54.92 2.41
C GLY A 495 -66.14 -54.67 2.98
N GLN A 496 -65.66 -55.53 3.89
CA GLN A 496 -64.28 -55.47 4.41
C GLN A 496 -63.24 -55.79 3.33
N HIS A 497 -63.49 -56.80 2.49
CA HIS A 497 -62.62 -57.14 1.36
C HIS A 497 -62.58 -56.02 0.31
N GLU A 498 -63.72 -55.40 -0.03
CA GLU A 498 -63.73 -54.22 -0.89
C GLU A 498 -62.97 -53.04 -0.26
N ALA A 499 -63.12 -52.79 1.05
CA ALA A 499 -62.39 -51.73 1.74
C ALA A 499 -60.87 -51.96 1.71
N MET A 500 -60.41 -53.20 1.90
CA MET A 500 -59.00 -53.58 1.77
C MET A 500 -58.48 -53.39 0.33
N LEU A 501 -59.27 -53.78 -0.68
CA LEU A 501 -58.93 -53.55 -2.10
C LEU A 501 -58.86 -52.06 -2.47
N ARG A 502 -59.79 -51.25 -1.95
CA ARG A 502 -59.74 -49.78 -2.07
C ARG A 502 -58.47 -49.22 -1.40
N GLN A 503 -58.13 -49.66 -0.19
CA GLN A 503 -56.91 -49.22 0.50
C GLN A 503 -55.62 -49.64 -0.23
N SER A 504 -55.58 -50.85 -0.79
CA SER A 504 -54.43 -51.34 -1.57
C SER A 504 -54.23 -50.57 -2.88
N THR A 505 -55.31 -50.30 -3.62
CA THR A 505 -55.25 -49.49 -4.85
C THR A 505 -54.94 -48.00 -4.58
N GLU A 506 -55.41 -47.47 -3.45
CA GLU A 506 -55.04 -46.15 -2.93
C GLU A 506 -53.54 -46.07 -2.58
N GLN A 507 -52.97 -47.09 -1.94
CA GLN A 507 -51.53 -47.19 -1.68
C GLN A 507 -50.71 -47.30 -2.97
N ALA A 508 -51.15 -48.10 -3.94
CA ALA A 508 -50.48 -48.23 -5.24
C ALA A 508 -50.43 -46.89 -6.02
N ARG A 509 -51.48 -46.07 -5.94
CA ARG A 509 -51.48 -44.69 -6.50
C ARG A 509 -50.41 -43.81 -5.84
N ARG A 510 -50.34 -43.83 -4.51
CA ARG A 510 -49.35 -43.04 -3.74
C ARG A 510 -47.92 -43.46 -4.05
N VAL A 511 -47.65 -44.76 -4.26
CA VAL A 511 -46.34 -45.24 -4.74
C VAL A 511 -46.02 -44.68 -6.12
N LEU A 512 -46.94 -44.75 -7.09
CA LEU A 512 -46.75 -44.17 -8.43
C LEU A 512 -46.57 -42.63 -8.41
N GLU A 513 -47.18 -41.93 -7.47
CA GLU A 513 -46.99 -40.49 -7.27
C GLU A 513 -45.61 -40.17 -6.67
N LEU A 514 -45.15 -40.96 -5.70
CA LEU A 514 -43.79 -40.87 -5.15
C LEU A 514 -42.73 -41.21 -6.19
N GLU A 515 -42.91 -42.24 -7.03
CA GLU A 515 -42.00 -42.55 -8.15
C GLU A 515 -41.88 -41.38 -9.15
N ARG A 516 -43.00 -40.69 -9.44
CA ARG A 516 -43.00 -39.47 -10.27
C ARG A 516 -42.38 -38.26 -9.58
N MET A 517 -42.32 -38.25 -8.25
CA MET A 517 -41.64 -37.20 -7.49
C MET A 517 -40.13 -37.47 -7.43
N VAL A 518 -39.72 -38.70 -7.14
CA VAL A 518 -38.31 -39.14 -7.19
C VAL A 518 -37.71 -38.87 -8.56
N LYS A 519 -38.37 -39.24 -9.66
CA LYS A 519 -37.87 -38.98 -11.03
C LYS A 519 -37.71 -37.50 -11.37
N ARG A 520 -38.50 -36.61 -10.76
CA ARG A 520 -38.34 -35.15 -10.91
C ARG A 520 -37.17 -34.64 -10.09
N LEU A 521 -37.02 -35.10 -8.84
CA LEU A 521 -35.85 -34.77 -8.02
C LEU A 521 -34.55 -35.29 -8.62
N GLU A 522 -34.54 -36.48 -9.25
CA GLU A 522 -33.40 -37.01 -10.01
C GLU A 522 -33.04 -36.11 -11.22
N GLN A 523 -34.05 -35.55 -11.91
CA GLN A 523 -33.86 -34.59 -13.00
C GLN A 523 -33.34 -33.24 -12.49
N GLU A 524 -33.94 -32.68 -11.44
CA GLU A 524 -33.50 -31.43 -10.80
C GLU A 524 -32.06 -31.53 -10.28
N ILE A 525 -31.66 -32.67 -9.69
CA ILE A 525 -30.28 -32.92 -9.24
C ILE A 525 -29.31 -33.02 -10.44
N ALA A 526 -29.72 -33.63 -11.55
CA ALA A 526 -28.90 -33.69 -12.77
C ALA A 526 -28.73 -32.29 -13.42
N GLU A 527 -29.81 -31.50 -13.49
CA GLU A 527 -29.77 -30.13 -13.98
C GLU A 527 -28.88 -29.23 -13.09
N LEU A 528 -29.06 -29.26 -11.76
CA LEU A 528 -28.24 -28.49 -10.82
C LEU A 528 -26.76 -28.91 -10.85
N THR A 529 -26.45 -30.21 -10.98
CA THR A 529 -25.05 -30.65 -11.07
C THR A 529 -24.39 -30.27 -12.39
N THR A 530 -25.12 -30.27 -13.52
CA THR A 530 -24.58 -29.75 -14.80
C THR A 530 -24.41 -28.23 -14.79
N GLN A 531 -25.34 -27.49 -14.19
CA GLN A 531 -25.20 -26.04 -13.97
C GLN A 531 -23.96 -25.72 -13.14
N HIS A 532 -23.79 -26.39 -11.99
CA HIS A 532 -22.64 -26.16 -11.12
C HIS A 532 -21.30 -26.56 -11.75
N GLN A 533 -21.27 -27.62 -12.57
CA GLN A 533 -20.09 -27.96 -13.38
C GLN A 533 -19.76 -26.87 -14.42
N ALA A 534 -20.77 -26.25 -15.04
CA ALA A 534 -20.58 -25.14 -15.96
C ALA A 534 -20.09 -23.86 -15.24
N GLU A 535 -20.61 -23.56 -14.04
CA GLU A 535 -20.11 -22.47 -13.18
C GLU A 535 -18.64 -22.67 -12.79
N ILE A 536 -18.27 -23.88 -12.34
CA ILE A 536 -16.88 -24.23 -12.01
C ILE A 536 -15.99 -24.07 -13.24
N ALA A 537 -16.42 -24.55 -14.41
CA ALA A 537 -15.67 -24.39 -15.66
C ALA A 537 -15.47 -22.91 -16.02
N ALA A 538 -16.51 -22.08 -15.91
CA ALA A 538 -16.43 -20.64 -16.14
C ALA A 538 -15.45 -19.96 -15.17
N GLN A 539 -15.57 -20.21 -13.86
CA GLN A 539 -14.65 -19.68 -12.85
C GLN A 539 -13.20 -20.13 -13.05
N VAL A 540 -12.97 -21.35 -13.53
CA VAL A 540 -11.63 -21.84 -13.90
C VAL A 540 -11.09 -21.08 -15.12
N THR A 541 -11.90 -20.82 -16.15
CA THR A 541 -11.46 -20.01 -17.30
C THR A 541 -11.21 -18.54 -16.94
N GLU A 542 -12.01 -17.95 -16.06
CA GLU A 542 -11.79 -16.59 -15.57
C GLU A 542 -10.49 -16.49 -14.76
N ARG A 543 -10.26 -17.44 -13.83
CA ARG A 543 -9.00 -17.51 -13.06
C ARG A 543 -7.79 -17.76 -13.94
N ALA A 544 -7.91 -18.53 -15.02
CA ALA A 544 -6.83 -18.68 -15.99
C ALA A 544 -6.48 -17.33 -16.66
N GLN A 545 -7.48 -16.57 -17.12
CA GLN A 545 -7.29 -15.24 -17.70
C GLN A 545 -6.68 -14.25 -16.68
N GLN A 546 -7.10 -14.30 -15.42
CA GLN A 546 -6.51 -13.50 -14.33
C GLN A 546 -5.03 -13.86 -14.09
N VAL A 547 -4.67 -15.15 -14.13
CA VAL A 547 -3.27 -15.60 -14.02
C VAL A 547 -2.44 -15.16 -15.22
N ASP A 548 -2.96 -15.25 -16.44
CA ASP A 548 -2.28 -14.79 -17.65
C ASP A 548 -2.05 -13.26 -17.66
N ALA A 549 -3.02 -12.49 -17.15
CA ALA A 549 -2.86 -11.04 -16.96
C ALA A 549 -1.77 -10.72 -15.92
N LEU A 550 -1.79 -11.37 -14.75
CA LEU A 550 -0.76 -11.21 -13.72
C LEU A 550 0.64 -11.65 -14.20
N ALA A 551 0.73 -12.64 -15.09
CA ALA A 551 1.98 -13.04 -15.72
C ALA A 551 2.51 -11.96 -16.69
N GLN A 552 1.62 -11.28 -17.43
CA GLN A 552 2.00 -10.16 -18.30
C GLN A 552 2.45 -8.94 -17.49
N ASP A 553 1.73 -8.56 -16.43
CA ASP A 553 2.12 -7.46 -15.54
C ASP A 553 3.43 -7.76 -14.82
N ARG A 554 3.65 -9.01 -14.37
CA ARG A 554 4.94 -9.42 -13.83
C ARG A 554 6.07 -9.29 -14.86
N ALA A 555 5.88 -9.77 -16.09
CA ALA A 555 6.88 -9.66 -17.15
C ALA A 555 7.14 -8.20 -17.57
N ARG A 556 6.16 -7.30 -17.37
CA ARG A 556 6.34 -5.85 -17.51
C ARG A 556 7.18 -5.28 -16.38
N LEU A 557 6.85 -5.57 -15.12
CA LEU A 557 7.61 -5.11 -13.95
C LEU A 557 9.05 -5.62 -13.96
N GLU A 558 9.31 -6.85 -14.43
CA GLU A 558 10.67 -7.38 -14.59
C GLU A 558 11.48 -6.58 -15.63
N ARG A 559 10.86 -6.05 -16.70
CA ARG A 559 11.51 -5.13 -17.65
C ARG A 559 11.73 -3.73 -17.08
N GLU A 560 10.75 -3.20 -16.37
CA GLU A 560 10.85 -1.86 -15.74
C GLU A 560 11.94 -1.86 -14.65
N ASN A 561 12.09 -2.94 -13.89
CA ASN A 561 13.21 -3.12 -12.95
C ASN A 561 14.57 -3.22 -13.66
N LEU A 562 14.69 -3.93 -14.78
CA LEU A 562 15.94 -3.99 -15.56
C LEU A 562 16.35 -2.61 -16.09
N ALA A 563 15.40 -1.85 -16.65
CA ALA A 563 15.66 -0.48 -17.12
C ALA A 563 16.06 0.48 -15.97
N LEU A 564 15.51 0.30 -14.76
CA LEU A 564 15.95 1.03 -13.58
C LEU A 564 17.37 0.64 -13.14
N VAL A 565 17.75 -0.63 -13.22
CA VAL A 565 19.13 -1.07 -12.94
C VAL A 565 20.12 -0.47 -13.93
N GLU A 566 19.80 -0.43 -15.23
CA GLU A 566 20.62 0.25 -16.25
C GLU A 566 20.80 1.75 -15.94
N GLN A 567 19.71 2.43 -15.55
CA GLN A 567 19.77 3.85 -15.12
C GLN A 567 20.63 4.05 -13.86
N TYR A 568 20.55 3.15 -12.87
CA TYR A 568 21.42 3.20 -11.69
C TYR A 568 22.89 2.95 -12.05
N GLU A 569 23.20 2.03 -12.98
CA GLU A 569 24.57 1.83 -13.45
C GLU A 569 25.13 3.08 -14.14
N ASP A 570 24.37 3.74 -15.01
CA ASP A 570 24.82 4.97 -15.68
C ASP A 570 24.99 6.15 -14.71
N VAL A 571 24.13 6.28 -13.70
CA VAL A 571 24.33 7.25 -12.61
C VAL A 571 25.60 6.96 -11.82
N VAL A 572 25.91 5.70 -11.54
CA VAL A 572 27.15 5.29 -10.85
C VAL A 572 28.38 5.53 -11.74
N ARG A 573 28.32 5.27 -13.05
CA ARG A 573 29.39 5.60 -14.00
C ARG A 573 29.67 7.11 -14.01
N HIS A 574 28.63 7.93 -14.10
CA HIS A 574 28.76 9.39 -14.04
C HIS A 574 29.28 9.92 -12.70
N ALA A 575 28.98 9.26 -11.57
CA ALA A 575 29.58 9.60 -10.28
C ALA A 575 31.09 9.31 -10.28
N ILE A 576 31.50 8.11 -10.71
CA ILE A 576 32.92 7.71 -10.81
C ILE A 576 33.71 8.64 -11.75
N ASP A 577 33.13 9.07 -12.87
CA ASP A 577 33.79 10.01 -13.78
C ASP A 577 33.91 11.42 -13.19
N ARG A 578 32.98 11.83 -12.31
CA ARG A 578 33.12 13.09 -11.56
C ARG A 578 34.11 13.00 -10.41
N ASP A 579 34.21 11.87 -9.72
CA ASP A 579 35.24 11.68 -8.70
C ASP A 579 36.64 11.77 -9.34
N ARG A 580 36.82 11.19 -10.54
CA ARG A 580 38.05 11.35 -11.37
C ARG A 580 38.30 12.81 -11.77
N GLU A 581 37.26 13.55 -12.19
CA GLU A 581 37.38 14.99 -12.50
C GLU A 581 37.82 15.80 -11.27
N ILE A 582 37.25 15.50 -10.10
CA ILE A 582 37.60 16.12 -8.82
C ILE A 582 39.04 15.76 -8.40
N GLU A 583 39.48 14.52 -8.58
CA GLU A 583 40.88 14.13 -8.33
C GLU A 583 41.86 14.91 -9.22
N LEU A 584 41.58 15.01 -10.52
CA LEU A 584 42.41 15.75 -11.47
C LEU A 584 42.45 17.25 -11.15
N LEU A 585 41.30 17.87 -10.86
CA LEU A 585 41.23 19.27 -10.43
C LEU A 585 41.97 19.50 -9.10
N THR A 586 41.93 18.54 -8.18
CA THR A 586 42.68 18.58 -6.91
C THR A 586 44.19 18.53 -7.15
N GLN A 587 44.66 17.67 -8.06
CA GLN A 587 46.06 17.60 -8.46
C GLN A 587 46.53 18.90 -9.14
N VAL A 588 45.73 19.47 -10.04
CA VAL A 588 46.01 20.76 -10.69
C VAL A 588 46.03 21.92 -9.68
N LYS A 589 45.11 21.93 -8.71
CA LYS A 589 45.12 22.91 -7.62
C LYS A 589 46.40 22.83 -6.78
N ALA A 590 46.85 21.63 -6.43
CA ALA A 590 48.08 21.43 -5.67
C ALA A 590 49.34 21.86 -6.45
N THR A 591 49.41 21.61 -7.76
CA THR A 591 50.56 22.09 -8.57
C THR A 591 50.55 23.60 -8.75
N LEU A 592 49.38 24.23 -8.87
CA LEU A 592 49.25 25.70 -8.89
C LEU A 592 49.62 26.32 -7.54
N GLU A 593 49.26 25.70 -6.42
CA GLU A 593 49.66 26.14 -5.07
C GLU A 593 51.19 26.05 -4.90
N GLN A 594 51.82 24.97 -5.36
CA GLN A 594 53.28 24.82 -5.37
C GLN A 594 53.98 25.83 -6.29
N GLN A 595 53.40 26.15 -7.46
CA GLN A 595 53.93 27.19 -8.35
C GLN A 595 53.81 28.58 -7.71
N ASN A 596 52.68 28.88 -7.06
CA ASN A 596 52.48 30.15 -6.37
C ASN A 596 53.43 30.33 -5.17
N SER A 597 53.72 29.27 -4.39
CA SER A 597 54.72 29.36 -3.33
C SER A 597 56.13 29.58 -3.90
N ALA A 598 56.52 28.81 -4.93
CA ALA A 598 57.83 28.98 -5.58
C ALA A 598 58.02 30.37 -6.23
N LEU A 599 56.94 30.99 -6.73
CA LEU A 599 56.95 32.37 -7.22
C LEU A 599 57.04 33.38 -6.07
N ALA A 600 56.39 33.13 -4.93
CA ALA A 600 56.53 33.96 -3.74
C ALA A 600 57.97 33.93 -3.20
N ASP A 601 58.57 32.73 -3.07
CA ASP A 601 59.97 32.55 -2.67
C ASP A 601 60.94 33.29 -3.61
N GLN A 602 60.68 33.26 -4.93
CA GLN A 602 61.46 34.00 -5.92
C GLN A 602 61.30 35.52 -5.79
N LEU A 603 60.10 36.02 -5.49
CA LEU A 603 59.85 37.45 -5.27
C LEU A 603 60.48 37.94 -3.97
N GLU A 604 60.38 37.18 -2.88
CA GLU A 604 61.06 37.50 -1.61
C GLU A 604 62.58 37.48 -1.80
N GLY A 605 63.12 36.43 -2.44
CA GLY A 605 64.54 36.33 -2.80
C GLY A 605 65.01 37.50 -3.67
N ALA A 606 64.24 37.90 -4.69
CA ALA A 606 64.56 39.06 -5.52
C ALA A 606 64.53 40.37 -4.72
N SER A 607 63.60 40.51 -3.77
CA SER A 607 63.53 41.68 -2.88
C SER A 607 64.73 41.75 -1.92
N ALA A 608 65.20 40.60 -1.42
CA ALA A 608 66.39 40.51 -0.57
C ALA A 608 67.66 40.90 -1.34
N HIS A 609 67.85 40.40 -2.56
CA HIS A 609 68.96 40.80 -3.43
C HIS A 609 68.89 42.29 -3.82
N ALA A 610 67.69 42.85 -4.00
CA ALA A 610 67.52 44.28 -4.25
C ALA A 610 67.88 45.13 -3.01
N ALA A 611 67.49 44.70 -1.81
CA ALA A 611 67.87 45.35 -0.55
C ALA A 611 69.38 45.23 -0.28
N GLU A 612 70.01 44.10 -0.60
CA GLU A 612 71.45 43.91 -0.52
C GLU A 612 72.20 44.84 -1.48
N ARG A 613 71.82 44.88 -2.76
CA ARG A 613 72.35 45.85 -3.74
C ARG A 613 72.16 47.31 -3.32
N SER A 614 71.07 47.64 -2.63
CA SER A 614 70.90 48.99 -2.07
C SER A 614 71.96 49.28 -0.99
N ARG A 615 72.23 48.33 -0.09
CA ARG A 615 73.29 48.45 0.94
C ARG A 615 74.68 48.54 0.30
N GLU A 616 74.96 47.74 -0.73
CA GLU A 616 76.21 47.83 -1.51
C GLU A 616 76.37 49.21 -2.15
N LEU A 617 75.32 49.73 -2.81
CA LEU A 617 75.32 51.06 -3.41
C LEU A 617 75.50 52.17 -2.37
N ASP A 618 74.90 52.05 -1.19
CA ASP A 618 75.08 53.03 -0.12
C ASP A 618 76.46 52.95 0.54
N ALA A 619 77.04 51.76 0.67
CA ALA A 619 78.43 51.57 1.08
C ALA A 619 79.41 52.15 0.04
N LEU A 620 79.16 51.95 -1.26
CA LEU A 620 79.95 52.54 -2.35
C LEU A 620 79.83 54.08 -2.39
N LYS A 621 78.64 54.64 -2.14
CA LYS A 621 78.45 56.11 -1.97
C LYS A 621 79.28 56.63 -0.81
N GLN A 622 79.25 55.94 0.34
CA GLN A 622 80.04 56.32 1.52
C GLN A 622 81.54 56.24 1.25
N ALA A 623 82.02 55.15 0.62
CA ALA A 623 83.41 54.97 0.24
C ALA A 623 83.88 56.04 -0.77
N ASN A 624 83.06 56.38 -1.77
CA ASN A 624 83.37 57.46 -2.71
C ASN A 624 83.40 58.82 -2.02
N ALA A 625 82.45 59.12 -1.11
CA ALA A 625 82.47 60.35 -0.32
C ALA A 625 83.67 60.45 0.63
N VAL A 626 84.19 59.32 1.12
CA VAL A 626 85.48 59.28 1.85
C VAL A 626 86.64 59.56 0.90
N SER A 627 86.72 58.90 -0.25
CA SER A 627 87.80 59.12 -1.23
C SER A 627 87.79 60.54 -1.82
N GLU A 628 86.62 61.17 -1.97
CA GLU A 628 86.50 62.59 -2.35
C GLU A 628 87.02 63.52 -1.26
N ARG A 629 86.75 63.24 0.02
CA ARG A 629 87.34 63.97 1.15
C ARG A 629 88.86 63.77 1.22
N GLU A 630 89.36 62.56 1.01
CA GLU A 630 90.79 62.26 0.94
C GLU A 630 91.46 63.00 -0.23
N ARG A 631 90.83 63.05 -1.41
CA ARG A 631 91.30 63.86 -2.54
C ARG A 631 91.30 65.35 -2.21
N GLN A 632 90.31 65.85 -1.48
CA GLN A 632 90.24 67.25 -1.04
C GLN A 632 91.32 67.58 0.01
N THR A 633 91.57 66.70 0.99
CA THR A 633 92.64 66.92 1.98
C THR A 633 94.03 66.79 1.36
N LEU A 634 94.24 65.83 0.45
CA LEU A 634 95.47 65.74 -0.34
C LEU A 634 95.67 66.97 -1.24
N ALA A 635 94.62 67.48 -1.89
CA ALA A 635 94.69 68.72 -2.67
C ALA A 635 95.05 69.93 -1.81
N ALA A 636 94.45 70.06 -0.62
CA ALA A 636 94.80 71.11 0.35
C ALA A 636 96.25 71.00 0.83
N GLN A 637 96.73 69.78 1.11
CA GLN A 637 98.14 69.51 1.45
C GLN A 637 99.08 69.85 0.28
N TYR A 638 98.70 69.56 -0.97
CA TYR A 638 99.49 69.98 -2.14
C TYR A 638 99.51 71.50 -2.31
N GLU A 639 98.39 72.21 -2.09
CA GLU A 639 98.38 73.67 -2.04
C GLU A 639 99.28 74.22 -0.94
N GLU A 640 99.25 73.63 0.25
CA GLU A 640 100.07 74.06 1.40
C GLU A 640 101.56 73.81 1.14
N VAL A 641 101.94 72.67 0.59
CA VAL A 641 103.31 72.37 0.14
C VAL A 641 103.74 73.32 -1.00
N VAL A 642 102.82 73.76 -1.87
CA VAL A 642 103.10 74.79 -2.90
C VAL A 642 103.29 76.18 -2.27
N LYS A 643 102.49 76.54 -1.26
CA LYS A 643 102.66 77.79 -0.49
C LYS A 643 104.01 77.80 0.24
N GLN A 644 104.33 76.74 0.98
CA GLN A 644 105.63 76.55 1.64
C GLN A 644 106.81 76.59 0.64
N LYS A 645 106.69 75.96 -0.54
CA LYS A 645 107.72 76.07 -1.59
C LYS A 645 107.84 77.49 -2.17
N ALA A 646 106.75 78.24 -2.27
CA ALA A 646 106.79 79.64 -2.69
C ALA A 646 107.40 80.55 -1.60
N GLU A 647 107.18 80.23 -0.32
CA GLU A 647 107.78 80.92 0.82
C GLU A 647 109.28 80.62 0.92
N HIS A 648 109.70 79.36 0.89
CA HIS A 648 111.11 78.98 0.78
C HIS A 648 111.78 79.58 -0.46
N LYS A 649 111.07 79.75 -1.59
CA LYS A 649 111.61 80.45 -2.76
C LYS A 649 111.85 81.94 -2.47
N ARG A 650 110.94 82.62 -1.76
CA ARG A 650 111.14 84.02 -1.30
C ARG A 650 112.28 84.11 -0.29
N GLU A 651 112.40 83.17 0.64
CA GLU A 651 113.52 83.09 1.59
C GLU A 651 114.86 82.93 0.86
N VAL A 652 114.93 82.05 -0.15
CA VAL A 652 116.11 81.90 -1.01
C VAL A 652 116.39 83.17 -1.83
N GLU A 653 115.36 83.85 -2.36
CA GLU A 653 115.52 85.13 -3.07
C GLU A 653 116.06 86.23 -2.13
N LEU A 654 115.59 86.29 -0.88
CA LEU A 654 116.10 87.20 0.16
C LEU A 654 117.54 86.84 0.58
N LEU A 655 117.86 85.56 0.73
CA LEU A 655 119.22 85.09 1.03
C LEU A 655 120.20 85.36 -0.12
N VAL A 656 119.74 85.27 -1.38
CA VAL A 656 120.52 85.66 -2.56
C VAL A 656 120.74 87.18 -2.61
N ALA A 657 119.72 87.97 -2.26
CA ALA A 657 119.86 89.43 -2.13
C ALA A 657 120.86 89.80 -1.02
N ALA A 658 120.76 89.18 0.17
CA ALA A 658 121.69 89.38 1.27
C ALA A 658 123.11 88.93 0.93
N LYS A 659 123.28 87.80 0.22
CA LYS A 659 124.59 87.35 -0.29
C LYS A 659 125.19 88.35 -1.28
N LYS A 660 124.37 88.90 -2.19
CA LYS A 660 124.81 89.93 -3.14
C LYS A 660 125.21 91.23 -2.43
N GLN A 661 124.51 91.59 -1.37
CA GLN A 661 124.87 92.73 -0.51
C GLN A 661 126.21 92.48 0.20
N LEU A 662 126.39 91.32 0.85
CA LEU A 662 127.66 90.90 1.45
C LEU A 662 128.81 90.83 0.43
N GLU A 663 128.55 90.45 -0.82
CA GLU A 663 129.56 90.49 -1.90
C GLU A 663 129.94 91.92 -2.30
N SER A 664 129.00 92.88 -2.21
CA SER A 664 129.30 94.31 -2.40
C SER A 664 130.03 94.93 -1.21
N GLU A 665 129.71 94.53 0.02
CA GLU A 665 130.43 94.94 1.24
C GLU A 665 131.85 94.33 1.26
N LYS A 666 132.01 93.10 0.76
CA LYS A 666 133.33 92.49 0.57
C LYS A 666 134.15 93.18 -0.51
N SER A 667 133.53 93.71 -1.58
CA SER A 667 134.25 94.43 -2.62
C SER A 667 134.65 95.85 -2.21
N THR A 668 133.84 96.55 -1.40
CA THR A 668 134.24 97.83 -0.81
C THR A 668 135.36 97.66 0.23
N LEU A 669 135.31 96.61 1.07
CA LEU A 669 136.41 96.28 1.99
C LEU A 669 137.70 95.89 1.24
N LEU A 670 137.61 95.19 0.10
CA LEU A 670 138.78 94.90 -0.75
C LEU A 670 139.38 96.16 -1.37
N ASN A 671 138.55 97.11 -1.81
CA ASN A 671 139.03 98.40 -2.32
C ASN A 671 139.71 99.21 -1.21
N GLN A 672 139.12 99.29 -0.02
CA GLN A 672 139.73 99.97 1.15
C GLN A 672 141.07 99.34 1.55
N HIS A 673 141.18 98.01 1.52
CA HIS A 673 142.45 97.32 1.77
C HIS A 673 143.48 97.58 0.65
N GLY A 674 143.04 97.71 -0.60
CA GLY A 674 143.89 98.09 -1.74
C GLY A 674 144.41 99.54 -1.64
N GLU A 675 143.56 100.48 -1.22
CA GLU A 675 143.95 101.88 -0.97
C GLU A 675 144.92 102.00 0.20
N SER A 676 144.66 101.30 1.32
CA SER A 676 145.59 101.21 2.44
C SER A 676 146.94 100.62 2.01
N SER A 677 146.95 99.58 1.15
CA SER A 677 148.18 98.99 0.63
C SER A 677 148.97 99.93 -0.30
N ARG A 678 148.31 100.87 -0.99
CA ARG A 678 148.99 101.89 -1.83
C ARG A 678 149.67 102.96 -0.97
N LEU A 679 149.00 103.45 0.07
CA LEU A 679 149.59 104.40 1.02
C LEU A 679 150.84 103.81 1.71
N VAL A 680 150.84 102.51 2.02
CA VAL A 680 152.03 101.82 2.54
C VAL A 680 153.18 101.80 1.53
N THR A 681 152.93 101.58 0.23
CA THR A 681 154.00 101.65 -0.80
C THR A 681 154.52 103.07 -1.00
N GLU A 682 153.64 104.09 -1.02
CA GLU A 682 154.05 105.50 -1.19
C GLU A 682 154.93 105.99 -0.02
N HIS A 683 154.63 105.56 1.22
CA HIS A 683 155.49 105.87 2.38
C HIS A 683 156.86 105.17 2.33
N ILE A 684 156.96 103.96 1.75
CA ILE A 684 158.24 103.27 1.57
C ILE A 684 159.12 103.98 0.53
N GLU A 685 158.53 104.48 -0.56
CA GLU A 685 159.24 105.25 -1.58
C GLU A 685 159.75 106.60 -1.04
N GLN A 686 158.93 107.29 -0.23
CA GLN A 686 159.33 108.54 0.45
C GLN A 686 160.52 108.35 1.41
N ILE A 687 160.57 107.24 2.14
CA ILE A 687 161.69 106.92 3.06
C ILE A 687 162.99 106.71 2.27
N ASN A 688 162.95 105.90 1.19
CA ASN A 688 164.13 105.64 0.36
C ASN A 688 164.69 106.92 -0.29
N ALA A 689 163.82 107.82 -0.76
CA ALA A 689 164.23 109.09 -1.37
C ALA A 689 164.96 110.03 -0.38
N LEU A 690 164.49 110.11 0.86
CA LEU A 690 165.16 110.89 1.93
C LEU A 690 166.50 110.26 2.34
N GLN A 691 166.62 108.94 2.27
CA GLN A 691 167.83 108.23 2.65
C GLN A 691 168.99 108.47 1.66
N GLN A 692 168.71 108.47 0.35
CA GLN A 692 169.70 108.80 -0.69
C GLN A 692 170.20 110.26 -0.62
N GLN A 693 169.32 111.21 -0.24
CA GLN A 693 169.76 112.60 -0.04
C GLN A 693 170.80 112.72 1.07
N LEU A 694 170.66 111.94 2.15
CA LEU A 694 171.57 111.99 3.30
C LEU A 694 172.98 111.49 2.95
N GLU A 695 173.08 110.40 2.17
CA GLU A 695 174.36 109.86 1.71
C GLU A 695 175.09 110.86 0.77
N SER A 696 174.36 111.49 -0.15
CA SER A 696 174.92 112.48 -1.09
C SER A 696 175.57 113.68 -0.40
N GLN A 697 175.12 114.08 0.79
CA GLN A 697 175.74 115.18 1.54
C GLN A 697 177.00 114.73 2.28
N GLN A 698 177.09 113.48 2.72
CA GLN A 698 178.26 112.95 3.43
C GLN A 698 179.48 112.78 2.50
N GLU A 699 179.27 112.43 1.23
CA GLU A 699 180.36 112.35 0.24
C GLU A 699 180.96 113.73 -0.08
N ASN A 700 180.12 114.75 -0.29
CA ASN A 700 180.58 116.12 -0.55
C ASN A 700 181.39 116.69 0.64
N ASP A 701 180.97 116.41 1.87
CA ASP A 701 181.64 116.88 3.09
C ASP A 701 182.96 116.13 3.39
N ALA A 702 183.19 114.99 2.74
CA ALA A 702 184.47 114.27 2.73
C ALA A 702 185.43 114.84 1.67
N GLU A 703 184.94 115.13 0.46
CA GLU A 703 185.79 115.66 -0.62
C GLU A 703 186.36 117.05 -0.28
N LEU A 704 185.57 117.89 0.38
CA LEU A 704 185.98 119.24 0.79
C LEU A 704 187.13 119.19 1.83
N LYS A 705 187.12 118.19 2.73
CA LYS A 705 188.20 117.92 3.70
C LYS A 705 189.46 117.33 3.05
N ALA A 706 189.32 116.58 1.95
CA ALA A 706 190.47 116.08 1.19
C ALA A 706 191.23 117.23 0.50
N ARG A 707 190.50 118.16 -0.15
CA ARG A 707 191.09 119.31 -0.84
C ARG A 707 191.85 120.25 0.10
N GLN A 708 191.41 120.43 1.35
CA GLN A 708 192.10 121.27 2.33
C GLN A 708 193.46 120.71 2.79
N ARG A 709 193.65 119.38 2.84
CA ARG A 709 194.94 118.77 3.20
C ARG A 709 196.00 118.95 2.12
N MET A 710 195.62 118.73 0.86
CA MET A 710 196.52 118.82 -0.30
C MET A 710 197.20 120.20 -0.42
N VAL A 711 196.48 121.28 -0.06
CA VAL A 711 197.03 122.65 -0.08
C VAL A 711 198.05 122.89 1.03
N GLN A 712 197.92 122.23 2.18
CA GLN A 712 198.88 122.36 3.29
C GLN A 712 200.17 121.58 3.04
N GLU A 713 200.09 120.42 2.39
CA GLU A 713 201.27 119.60 2.05
C GLU A 713 202.20 120.26 1.02
N GLU A 714 201.64 120.91 0.00
CA GLU A 714 202.44 121.65 -1.00
C GLU A 714 203.08 122.93 -0.42
N MET A 715 202.45 123.56 0.58
CA MET A 715 203.04 124.71 1.29
C MET A 715 204.30 124.30 2.06
N ILE A 716 204.26 123.17 2.77
CA ILE A 716 205.39 122.62 3.54
C ILE A 716 206.54 122.19 2.61
N ARG A 717 206.24 121.69 1.41
CA ARG A 717 207.26 121.37 0.39
C ARG A 717 208.02 122.59 -0.12
N ALA A 718 207.35 123.74 -0.27
CA ALA A 718 207.98 124.96 -0.75
C ALA A 718 209.01 125.51 0.25
N GLU A 719 208.68 125.49 1.55
CA GLU A 719 209.59 125.97 2.61
C GLU A 719 210.84 125.08 2.73
N ALA A 720 210.70 123.76 2.65
CA ALA A 720 211.82 122.82 2.72
C ALA A 720 212.85 122.98 1.59
N GLN A 721 212.46 123.53 0.43
CA GLN A 721 213.38 123.80 -0.68
C GLN A 721 214.16 125.12 -0.53
N LEU A 722 213.73 126.03 0.35
CA LEU A 722 214.43 127.29 0.63
C LEU A 722 215.62 127.11 1.59
N GLU A 723 215.63 126.07 2.43
CA GLU A 723 216.80 125.78 3.29
C GLU A 723 217.88 124.97 2.57
N LEU A 724 217.54 123.92 1.80
CA LEU A 724 218.54 122.98 1.28
C LEU A 724 219.55 123.59 0.29
N ILE A 725 219.18 124.67 -0.43
CA ILE A 725 220.09 125.39 -1.34
C ILE A 725 221.07 126.30 -0.57
N LYS A 726 220.75 126.66 0.67
CA LYS A 726 221.54 127.56 1.52
C LYS A 726 222.83 126.91 2.04
N ASP A 727 222.83 125.58 2.21
CA ASP A 727 223.85 124.83 2.95
C ASP A 727 225.03 124.30 2.11
N ILE A 728 224.95 124.35 0.77
CA ILE A 728 225.89 123.60 -0.11
C ILE A 728 226.96 124.49 -0.77
N LEU A 729 226.77 125.82 -0.85
CA LEU A 729 227.62 126.70 -1.70
C LEU A 729 228.40 127.82 -1.00
N LEU A 730 228.31 127.98 0.33
CA LEU A 730 229.19 128.88 1.07
C LEU A 730 230.11 128.11 2.02
N ARG A 731 231.34 127.88 1.56
CA ARG A 731 232.46 127.36 2.35
C ARG A 731 233.55 128.42 2.46
N GLU A 732 233.34 129.40 3.33
CA GLU A 732 234.42 130.22 3.91
C GLU A 732 234.53 129.91 5.42
N PRO A 733 235.74 129.86 6.01
CA PRO A 733 235.90 129.50 7.42
C PRO A 733 236.39 130.66 8.29
N GLU A 734 235.57 131.15 9.21
CA GLU A 734 236.03 131.74 10.47
C GLU A 734 235.15 131.30 11.65
N LEU A 735 235.83 130.78 12.68
CA LEU A 735 235.45 130.59 14.10
C LEU A 735 234.08 129.96 14.44
#